data_AF-A0A7K4CCF6-F1
#
_entry.id   AF-A0A7K4CCF6-F1
#
_cell.length_a   1.000
_cell.length_b   1.000
_cell.length_c   1.000
_cell.angle_alpha   90.00
_cell.angle_beta   90.00
_cell.angle_gamma   90.00
#
_symmetry.space_group_name_H-M   'P 1'
#
loop_
_entity.id
_entity.type
_entity.pdbx_description
1 polymer ?
#
loop_
_entity_poly.entity_id
_entity_poly.type
_entity_poly.pdbx_seq_one_letter_code
_entity_poly.pdbx_strand_id
1 'polypeptide(L)'
;MIPLLSPTRYRVLLLCLLCLLALPVMVGAERVVAPTGSAEFVSIQDAIDWSPSGEVIKVESGMYMENVRLTKKITLIGIDTGAGAPIIRPNNKDPAVVILADGCTLEGFSIQNSELAAGIRVSSGNNTLQKNTISGNAQGIIVTGSQNNQIRSNSITTSTKTGILLERSVENLIENNNLEKNTIGITVDEYSLSNQVYRNNFQNTQNVVSKSATSVWNSPLPFTYTYLGSQKTSRMGNYWSDYLGKDGDGDGIGDIPYVITIGANRKAVLESDQNIVDAYPLMDPKEHFTKVVPADGVAPLPSGQKTPQQPQPSLQIPTRTPVPSPPTQGPPSIPPGLLPAGITPLVAGIVLAGIVIAGAGGYYLVKRRRAAAGSPPGPDEEPPLAADAGEDSGSHVVTKATSALKNAVQKTRSLMTIPSLRTVLTDQEDTGPKPSVTDHQNYFPRELENKYTDITFVGRGGIAWVFSALRKTDGTKVAVKIPISFDEVTGKCFLNEIAAWETLRHDNIVEVTAVNILPVPYVEMEFVPGSLEALDKPLPVWKAVHLITGVVDGLRYAHEHGFIHRDIKPHNILLTDDMVPKITDWGMSKVLAADVKKSSVAGFSLSYAAPEQVSPSEFGRTGERTDIYQLGVVFYELVTGSIPFGG
;
A
#
# COMPACT_ATOMS: atom_id res chain seq x y z
N MET A 1 6.31 -27.33 -60.29
CA MET A 1 7.12 -26.59 -61.30
C MET A 1 6.62 -25.15 -61.33
N ILE A 2 7.34 -24.23 -60.69
CA ILE A 2 7.06 -22.79 -60.71
C ILE A 2 7.96 -22.19 -61.80
N PRO A 3 7.45 -21.32 -62.71
CA PRO A 3 8.26 -20.82 -63.81
C PRO A 3 9.27 -19.78 -63.29
N LEU A 4 10.54 -19.97 -63.64
CA LEU A 4 11.63 -19.04 -63.39
C LEU A 4 11.40 -17.75 -64.19
N LEU A 5 11.27 -16.63 -63.48
CA LEU A 5 11.21 -15.28 -64.06
C LEU A 5 12.55 -14.91 -64.73
N SER A 6 12.46 -14.26 -65.89
CA SER A 6 13.61 -13.89 -66.74
C SER A 6 14.59 -12.91 -66.06
N PRO A 7 15.91 -13.04 -66.31
CA PRO A 7 16.99 -12.28 -65.63
C PRO A 7 16.92 -10.75 -65.76
N THR A 8 16.17 -10.22 -66.73
CA THR A 8 15.98 -8.77 -66.93
C THR A 8 15.09 -8.13 -65.86
N ARG A 9 14.11 -8.87 -65.30
CA ARG A 9 13.23 -8.37 -64.23
C ARG A 9 13.95 -8.32 -62.88
N TYR A 10 14.90 -9.21 -62.66
CA TYR A 10 15.75 -9.23 -61.46
C TYR A 10 16.63 -7.99 -61.36
N ARG A 11 17.16 -7.50 -62.50
CA ARG A 11 18.02 -6.30 -62.53
C ARG A 11 17.25 -5.02 -62.23
N VAL A 12 16.01 -4.91 -62.69
CA VAL A 12 15.15 -3.74 -62.39
C VAL A 12 14.69 -3.76 -60.93
N LEU A 13 14.30 -4.93 -60.40
CA LEU A 13 13.96 -5.07 -58.99
C LEU A 13 15.17 -4.82 -58.06
N LEU A 14 16.36 -5.29 -58.43
CA LEU A 14 17.59 -5.05 -57.67
C LEU A 14 18.02 -3.58 -57.73
N LEU A 15 17.85 -2.89 -58.87
CA LEU A 15 18.11 -1.44 -58.98
C LEU A 15 17.10 -0.62 -58.17
N CYS A 16 15.80 -0.98 -58.20
CA CYS A 16 14.80 -0.33 -57.35
C CYS A 16 15.06 -0.58 -55.86
N LEU A 17 15.52 -1.78 -55.48
CA LEU A 17 15.89 -2.12 -54.10
C LEU A 17 17.17 -1.39 -53.66
N LEU A 18 18.16 -1.24 -54.56
CA LEU A 18 19.39 -0.48 -54.31
C LEU A 18 19.13 1.04 -54.24
N CYS A 19 18.18 1.58 -55.02
CA CYS A 19 17.76 2.96 -54.89
C CYS A 19 16.94 3.22 -53.62
N LEU A 20 16.21 2.23 -53.10
CA LEU A 20 15.55 2.29 -51.78
C LEU A 20 16.55 2.18 -50.61
N LEU A 21 17.68 1.50 -50.81
CA LEU A 21 18.78 1.38 -49.84
C LEU A 21 19.79 2.54 -49.89
N ALA A 22 19.70 3.42 -50.88
CA ALA A 22 20.54 4.59 -51.07
C ALA A 22 19.80 5.92 -50.80
N LEU A 23 18.64 5.87 -50.13
CA LEU A 23 18.12 7.07 -49.49
C LEU A 23 19.04 7.35 -48.30
N PRO A 24 19.69 8.54 -48.22
CA PRO A 24 20.35 8.92 -46.99
C PRO A 24 19.32 8.80 -45.88
N VAL A 25 19.64 8.05 -44.83
CA VAL A 25 18.93 8.18 -43.56
C VAL A 25 19.06 9.64 -43.22
N MET A 26 17.99 10.43 -43.42
CA MET A 26 17.96 11.79 -42.93
C MET A 26 18.13 11.67 -41.43
N VAL A 27 19.34 11.95 -40.95
CA VAL A 27 19.57 12.26 -39.56
C VAL A 27 18.65 13.44 -39.30
N GLY A 28 17.59 13.21 -38.51
CA GLY A 28 16.66 14.27 -38.16
C GLY A 28 17.44 15.47 -37.63
N ALA A 29 17.04 16.67 -38.01
CA ALA A 29 17.70 17.88 -37.55
C ALA A 29 17.78 17.86 -36.01
N GLU A 30 18.95 18.14 -35.45
CA GLU A 30 19.06 18.27 -33.99
C GLU A 30 18.44 19.61 -33.59
N ARG A 31 17.50 19.57 -32.64
CA ARG A 31 16.84 20.77 -32.10
C ARG A 31 17.46 21.15 -30.77
N VAL A 32 17.60 22.44 -30.51
CA VAL A 32 18.18 22.96 -29.27
C VAL A 32 17.15 23.79 -28.51
N VAL A 33 16.99 23.50 -27.23
CA VAL A 33 16.14 24.23 -26.28
C VAL A 33 17.02 24.87 -25.22
N ALA A 34 16.82 26.16 -24.96
CA ALA A 34 17.53 26.88 -23.89
C ALA A 34 16.62 27.97 -23.27
N PRO A 35 16.74 28.29 -21.97
CA PRO A 35 15.88 29.28 -21.31
C PRO A 35 16.16 30.72 -21.78
N THR A 36 17.35 30.99 -22.33
CA THR A 36 17.77 32.31 -22.81
C THR A 36 18.75 32.15 -23.97
N GLY A 37 18.60 32.91 -25.06
CA GLY A 37 19.59 32.96 -26.15
C GLY A 37 19.02 32.74 -27.55
N SER A 38 19.88 32.27 -28.47
CA SER A 38 19.57 31.98 -29.89
C SER A 38 19.04 30.56 -30.14
N ALA A 39 18.61 29.85 -29.09
CA ALA A 39 18.01 28.53 -29.23
C ALA A 39 16.68 28.62 -29.99
N GLU A 40 16.33 27.55 -30.69
CA GLU A 40 15.12 27.52 -31.52
C GLU A 40 13.85 27.52 -30.68
N PHE A 41 13.93 26.95 -29.47
CA PHE A 41 12.82 26.87 -28.53
C PHE A 41 13.26 27.28 -27.12
N VAL A 42 12.31 27.87 -26.38
CA VAL A 42 12.46 28.20 -24.96
C VAL A 42 11.71 27.21 -24.05
N SER A 43 10.70 26.52 -24.59
CA SER A 43 9.96 25.45 -23.93
C SER A 43 10.35 24.10 -24.52
N ILE A 44 10.52 23.12 -23.63
CA ILE A 44 10.76 21.73 -24.00
C ILE A 44 9.51 21.17 -24.69
N GLN A 45 8.32 21.45 -24.17
CA GLN A 45 7.07 20.96 -24.75
C GLN A 45 6.83 21.53 -26.15
N ASP A 46 7.09 22.82 -26.38
CA ASP A 46 6.94 23.41 -27.71
C ASP A 46 7.87 22.76 -28.74
N ALA A 47 9.12 22.48 -28.34
CA ALA A 47 10.08 21.76 -29.18
C ALA A 47 9.56 20.36 -29.52
N ILE A 48 9.05 19.62 -28.52
CA ILE A 48 8.44 18.31 -28.73
C ILE A 48 7.26 18.42 -29.70
N ASP A 49 6.31 19.34 -29.47
CA ASP A 49 5.08 19.44 -30.26
C ASP A 49 5.39 19.77 -31.73
N TRP A 50 6.42 20.59 -31.97
CA TRP A 50 6.88 20.94 -33.31
C TRP A 50 7.63 19.80 -34.02
N SER A 51 8.46 19.06 -33.29
CA SER A 51 9.37 18.04 -33.83
C SER A 51 8.68 16.84 -34.48
N PRO A 52 9.11 16.32 -35.65
CA PRO A 52 8.67 15.02 -36.13
C PRO A 52 9.05 13.86 -35.18
N SER A 53 8.32 12.75 -35.28
CA SER A 53 8.63 11.56 -34.49
C SER A 53 9.97 10.94 -34.91
N GLY A 54 10.82 10.63 -33.93
CA GLY A 54 12.15 10.07 -34.07
C GLY A 54 13.28 11.10 -33.96
N GLU A 55 12.97 12.39 -33.81
CA GLU A 55 13.95 13.47 -33.72
C GLU A 55 14.67 13.50 -32.36
N VAL A 56 15.85 14.11 -32.35
CA VAL A 56 16.67 14.36 -31.16
C VAL A 56 16.51 15.83 -30.75
N ILE A 57 16.14 16.05 -29.49
CA ILE A 57 16.02 17.37 -28.88
C ILE A 57 17.06 17.46 -27.77
N LYS A 58 17.99 18.40 -27.90
CA LYS A 58 19.00 18.74 -26.90
C LYS A 58 18.49 19.92 -26.07
N VAL A 59 18.50 19.77 -24.75
CA VAL A 59 18.05 20.78 -23.81
C VAL A 59 19.26 21.25 -23.02
N GLU A 60 19.59 22.53 -23.09
CA GLU A 60 20.73 23.11 -22.36
C GLU A 60 20.37 23.40 -20.91
N SER A 61 21.40 23.57 -20.06
CA SER A 61 21.24 23.92 -18.64
C SER A 61 20.27 25.09 -18.46
N GLY A 62 19.33 24.93 -17.53
CA GLY A 62 18.26 25.87 -17.33
C GLY A 62 17.20 25.32 -16.40
N MET A 63 16.32 26.20 -15.92
CA MET A 63 15.13 25.81 -15.18
C MET A 63 13.91 25.93 -16.09
N TYR A 64 13.26 24.80 -16.33
CA TYR A 64 12.11 24.66 -17.21
C TYR A 64 10.87 24.40 -16.36
N MET A 65 10.04 25.44 -16.23
CA MET A 65 8.88 25.45 -15.33
C MET A 65 7.63 24.92 -16.04
N GLU A 66 7.70 23.68 -16.52
CA GLU A 66 6.67 23.04 -17.35
C GLU A 66 6.53 21.55 -17.03
N ASN A 67 5.43 20.95 -17.50
CA ASN A 67 5.28 19.49 -17.55
C ASN A 67 5.63 19.03 -18.97
N VAL A 68 6.47 18.02 -19.08
CA VAL A 68 6.93 17.48 -20.37
C VAL A 68 6.17 16.20 -20.69
N ARG A 69 5.52 16.15 -21.84
CA ARG A 69 4.75 15.00 -22.33
C ARG A 69 5.33 14.51 -23.66
N LEU A 70 5.92 13.32 -23.64
CA LEU A 70 6.41 12.63 -24.84
C LEU A 70 5.25 11.85 -25.48
N THR A 71 4.49 12.54 -26.34
CA THR A 71 3.31 12.02 -27.05
C THR A 71 3.64 11.28 -28.35
N LYS A 72 4.90 11.37 -28.80
CA LYS A 72 5.47 10.71 -29.98
C LYS A 72 6.92 10.32 -29.67
N LYS A 73 7.47 9.37 -30.44
CA LYS A 73 8.86 8.92 -30.27
C LYS A 73 9.80 10.13 -30.36
N ILE A 74 10.53 10.43 -29.30
CA ILE A 74 11.50 11.54 -29.23
C ILE A 74 12.69 11.09 -28.39
N THR A 75 13.89 11.52 -28.78
CA THR A 75 15.10 11.41 -27.97
C THR A 75 15.39 12.76 -27.32
N LEU A 76 15.07 12.89 -26.04
CA LEU A 76 15.25 14.11 -25.27
C LEU A 76 16.52 13.99 -24.40
N ILE A 77 17.50 14.85 -24.64
CA ILE A 77 18.83 14.79 -24.01
C ILE A 77 19.12 16.12 -23.32
N GLY A 78 19.36 16.07 -22.02
CA GLY A 78 19.84 17.19 -21.23
C GLY A 78 21.35 17.35 -21.36
N ILE A 79 21.79 18.59 -21.61
CA ILE A 79 23.17 18.98 -21.79
C ILE A 79 23.55 19.93 -20.66
N ASP A 80 24.52 19.52 -19.84
CA ASP A 80 25.13 20.39 -18.85
C ASP A 80 26.13 21.33 -19.54
N THR A 81 25.78 22.61 -19.66
CA THR A 81 26.62 23.67 -20.24
C THR A 81 27.56 24.30 -19.22
N GLY A 82 27.69 23.70 -18.03
CA GLY A 82 28.50 24.18 -16.90
C GLY A 82 27.68 24.79 -15.75
N ALA A 83 26.37 24.88 -15.91
CA ALA A 83 25.44 25.37 -14.89
C ALA A 83 24.66 24.23 -14.19
N GLY A 84 25.02 22.97 -14.43
CA GLY A 84 24.33 21.79 -13.94
C GLY A 84 23.34 21.23 -14.96
N ALA A 85 22.83 20.03 -14.70
CA ALA A 85 21.83 19.39 -15.56
C ALA A 85 20.57 20.25 -15.72
N PRO A 86 19.93 20.27 -16.90
CA PRO A 86 18.64 20.93 -17.11
C PRO A 86 17.60 20.45 -16.10
N ILE A 87 16.91 21.40 -15.47
CA ILE A 87 15.95 21.14 -14.40
C ILE A 87 14.52 21.23 -14.95
N ILE A 88 13.79 20.12 -14.95
CA ILE A 88 12.35 20.10 -15.22
C ILE A 88 11.62 20.19 -13.88
N ARG A 89 10.88 21.28 -13.67
CA ARG A 89 10.22 21.58 -12.39
C ARG A 89 8.83 22.17 -12.62
N PRO A 90 7.76 21.36 -12.71
CA PRO A 90 6.43 21.88 -12.93
C PRO A 90 5.95 22.78 -11.76
N ASN A 91 5.09 23.74 -12.09
CA ASN A 91 4.42 24.64 -11.13
C ASN A 91 3.14 24.06 -10.51
N ASN A 92 2.80 22.82 -10.87
CA ASN A 92 1.63 22.10 -10.37
C ASN A 92 2.08 20.82 -9.66
N LYS A 93 1.10 20.05 -9.18
CA LYS A 93 1.33 18.80 -8.46
C LYS A 93 1.26 17.56 -9.36
N ASP A 94 1.26 17.74 -10.68
CA ASP A 94 1.22 16.65 -11.65
C ASP A 94 2.64 16.09 -11.90
N PRO A 95 2.77 14.94 -12.58
CA PRO A 95 4.08 14.44 -12.95
C PRO A 95 4.87 15.41 -13.82
N ALA A 96 6.16 15.59 -13.51
CA ALA A 96 7.04 16.47 -14.25
C ALA A 96 7.28 15.98 -15.69
N VAL A 97 7.47 14.67 -15.86
CA VAL A 97 7.60 14.03 -17.18
C VAL A 97 6.61 12.89 -17.33
N VAL A 98 5.88 12.86 -18.45
CA VAL A 98 4.97 11.76 -18.81
C VAL A 98 5.34 11.22 -20.18
N ILE A 99 5.68 9.93 -20.25
CA ILE A 99 6.03 9.24 -21.49
C ILE A 99 4.83 8.41 -21.95
N LEU A 100 4.28 8.77 -23.12
CA LEU A 100 3.05 8.21 -23.68
C LEU A 100 3.27 7.47 -25.01
N ALA A 101 4.40 7.71 -25.69
CA ALA A 101 4.77 7.04 -26.93
C ALA A 101 5.92 6.05 -26.73
N ASP A 102 5.95 5.01 -27.55
CA ASP A 102 6.99 3.99 -27.51
C ASP A 102 8.32 4.51 -28.06
N GLY A 103 9.42 3.95 -27.55
CA GLY A 103 10.75 4.18 -28.13
C GLY A 103 11.35 5.55 -27.81
N CYS A 104 10.84 6.25 -26.80
CA CYS A 104 11.37 7.54 -26.36
C CYS A 104 12.63 7.37 -25.50
N THR A 105 13.49 8.38 -25.52
CA THR A 105 14.66 8.47 -24.63
C THR A 105 14.57 9.73 -23.80
N LEU A 106 14.79 9.61 -22.49
CA LEU A 106 14.95 10.72 -21.56
C LEU A 106 16.29 10.58 -20.84
N GLU A 107 17.24 11.47 -21.16
CA GLU A 107 18.60 11.38 -20.65
C GLU A 107 19.07 12.69 -20.02
N GLY A 108 19.71 12.62 -18.85
CA GLY A 108 20.51 13.73 -18.32
C GLY A 108 19.74 14.89 -17.70
N PHE A 109 18.53 14.66 -17.19
CA PHE A 109 17.71 15.71 -16.56
C PHE A 109 17.74 15.65 -15.04
N SER A 110 17.53 16.81 -14.41
CA SER A 110 17.17 16.94 -13.00
C SER A 110 15.66 17.16 -12.89
N ILE A 111 14.94 16.31 -12.17
CA ILE A 111 13.47 16.27 -12.16
C ILE A 111 12.96 16.41 -10.73
N GLN A 112 12.22 17.48 -10.47
CA GLN A 112 11.88 17.91 -9.11
C GLN A 112 10.45 18.46 -8.99
N ASN A 113 9.98 18.61 -7.74
CA ASN A 113 8.78 19.37 -7.37
C ASN A 113 7.43 18.72 -7.70
N SER A 114 7.37 17.40 -7.86
CA SER A 114 6.11 16.63 -7.95
C SER A 114 5.74 16.03 -6.59
N GLU A 115 5.54 16.85 -5.55
CA GLU A 115 5.39 16.42 -4.15
C GLU A 115 4.20 15.48 -3.87
N LEU A 116 3.17 15.47 -4.73
CA LEU A 116 2.01 14.57 -4.63
C LEU A 116 1.94 13.55 -5.78
N ALA A 117 2.91 13.54 -6.70
CA ALA A 117 2.91 12.72 -7.90
C ALA A 117 4.29 12.09 -8.19
N ALA A 118 4.38 11.38 -9.31
CA ALA A 118 5.65 10.82 -9.78
C ALA A 118 6.51 11.92 -10.43
N GLY A 119 7.83 11.90 -10.22
CA GLY A 119 8.74 12.71 -11.05
C GLY A 119 8.62 12.33 -12.53
N ILE A 120 8.67 11.03 -12.82
CA ILE A 120 8.46 10.48 -14.16
C ILE A 120 7.36 9.43 -14.14
N ARG A 121 6.40 9.53 -15.07
CA ARG A 121 5.43 8.49 -15.37
C ARG A 121 5.66 7.92 -16.77
N VAL A 122 5.74 6.59 -16.89
CA VAL A 122 5.89 5.86 -18.14
C VAL A 122 4.66 5.00 -18.36
N SER A 123 3.96 5.22 -19.48
CA SER A 123 2.75 4.47 -19.85
C SER A 123 2.86 3.83 -21.24
N SER A 124 4.07 3.77 -21.79
CA SER A 124 4.43 3.21 -23.09
C SER A 124 5.66 2.31 -22.98
N GLY A 125 5.94 1.51 -24.00
CA GLY A 125 7.03 0.53 -24.01
C GLY A 125 8.28 0.95 -24.79
N ASN A 126 9.34 0.16 -24.68
CA ASN A 126 10.59 0.34 -25.41
C ASN A 126 11.30 1.67 -25.14
N ASN A 127 11.04 2.33 -24.00
CA ASN A 127 11.65 3.62 -23.67
C ASN A 127 12.98 3.45 -22.92
N THR A 128 13.86 4.45 -23.02
CA THR A 128 15.12 4.52 -22.28
C THR A 128 15.13 5.73 -21.36
N LEU A 129 15.24 5.50 -20.05
CA LEU A 129 15.37 6.54 -19.04
C LEU A 129 16.74 6.39 -18.40
N GLN A 130 17.65 7.33 -18.65
CA GLN A 130 19.01 7.19 -18.15
C GLN A 130 19.69 8.47 -17.66
N LYS A 131 20.58 8.33 -16.67
CA LYS A 131 21.40 9.44 -16.14
C LYS A 131 20.56 10.62 -15.62
N ASN A 132 19.32 10.37 -15.21
CA ASN A 132 18.48 11.40 -14.63
C ASN A 132 18.68 11.46 -13.11
N THR A 133 18.57 12.65 -12.54
CA THR A 133 18.54 12.88 -11.09
C THR A 133 17.11 13.26 -10.70
N ILE A 134 16.47 12.47 -9.85
CA ILE A 134 15.05 12.62 -9.50
C ILE A 134 14.97 12.79 -7.99
N SER A 135 14.41 13.91 -7.54
CA SER A 135 14.34 14.24 -6.11
C SER A 135 13.17 15.14 -5.74
N GLY A 136 12.71 15.05 -4.48
CA GLY A 136 11.60 15.89 -3.99
C GLY A 136 10.26 15.62 -4.66
N ASN A 137 9.95 14.34 -4.91
CA ASN A 137 8.70 13.88 -5.53
C ASN A 137 7.98 12.88 -4.60
N ALA A 138 6.67 12.63 -4.78
CA ALA A 138 6.01 11.57 -4.00
C ALA A 138 6.55 10.19 -4.38
N GLN A 139 6.71 9.96 -5.68
CA GLN A 139 7.32 8.78 -6.28
C GLN A 139 8.41 9.21 -7.26
N GLY A 140 9.47 8.43 -7.41
CA GLY A 140 10.52 8.75 -8.38
C GLY A 140 10.08 8.48 -9.82
N ILE A 141 10.03 7.20 -10.19
CA ILE A 141 9.59 6.71 -11.50
C ILE A 141 8.45 5.72 -11.32
N ILE A 142 7.34 5.92 -12.04
CA ILE A 142 6.25 4.94 -12.14
C ILE A 142 6.19 4.42 -13.56
N VAL A 143 6.13 3.10 -13.70
CA VAL A 143 5.89 2.40 -14.96
C VAL A 143 4.56 1.68 -14.84
N THR A 144 3.58 2.08 -15.65
CA THR A 144 2.21 1.55 -15.56
C THR A 144 1.79 0.93 -16.89
N GLY A 145 1.44 -0.36 -16.86
CA GLY A 145 0.87 -1.07 -18.01
C GLY A 145 1.78 -1.15 -19.24
N SER A 146 3.10 -1.19 -19.06
CA SER A 146 4.04 -1.10 -20.19
C SER A 146 5.19 -2.10 -20.14
N GLN A 147 5.99 -2.17 -21.21
CA GLN A 147 6.96 -3.24 -21.39
C GLN A 147 8.26 -2.82 -22.05
N ASN A 148 9.33 -3.61 -21.85
CA ASN A 148 10.61 -3.44 -22.53
C ASN A 148 11.26 -2.06 -22.32
N ASN A 149 10.96 -1.38 -21.20
CA ASN A 149 11.62 -0.12 -20.85
C ASN A 149 12.96 -0.38 -20.15
N GLN A 150 13.92 0.49 -20.39
CA GLN A 150 15.26 0.46 -19.81
C GLN A 150 15.41 1.66 -18.87
N ILE A 151 15.45 1.41 -17.56
CA ILE A 151 15.68 2.41 -16.52
C ILE A 151 17.09 2.18 -16.01
N ARG A 152 18.03 3.03 -16.44
CA ARG A 152 19.45 2.81 -16.15
C ARG A 152 20.20 4.01 -15.61
N SER A 153 21.10 3.81 -14.67
CA SER A 153 22.03 4.86 -14.23
C SER A 153 21.33 6.13 -13.72
N ASN A 154 20.11 6.03 -13.21
CA ASN A 154 19.40 7.16 -12.61
C ASN A 154 19.72 7.27 -11.12
N SER A 155 19.73 8.48 -10.58
CA SER A 155 19.82 8.75 -9.15
C SER A 155 18.45 9.19 -8.65
N ILE A 156 17.82 8.39 -7.79
CA ILE A 156 16.47 8.59 -7.29
C ILE A 156 16.54 8.72 -5.78
N THR A 157 16.32 9.94 -5.30
CA THR A 157 16.45 10.26 -3.88
C THR A 157 15.20 10.94 -3.35
N THR A 158 15.01 10.87 -2.03
CA THR A 158 14.03 11.69 -1.29
C THR A 158 12.59 11.60 -1.80
N SER A 159 12.16 10.42 -2.24
CA SER A 159 10.74 10.18 -2.54
C SER A 159 9.99 9.85 -1.24
N THR A 160 8.85 10.51 -1.00
CA THR A 160 8.03 10.26 0.22
C THR A 160 7.33 8.90 0.21
N LYS A 161 7.37 8.18 -0.91
CA LYS A 161 6.89 6.80 -1.07
C LYS A 161 7.98 5.92 -1.72
N THR A 162 7.77 5.54 -2.98
CA THR A 162 8.62 4.58 -3.70
C THR A 162 9.54 5.27 -4.69
N GLY A 163 10.80 4.85 -4.75
CA GLY A 163 11.76 5.29 -5.77
C GLY A 163 11.34 4.84 -7.18
N ILE A 164 11.21 3.53 -7.42
CA ILE A 164 10.67 2.96 -8.67
C ILE A 164 9.46 2.08 -8.39
N LEU A 165 8.34 2.33 -9.06
CA LEU A 165 7.12 1.53 -8.96
C LEU A 165 6.78 0.91 -10.33
N LEU A 166 6.63 -0.42 -10.36
CA LEU A 166 6.13 -1.17 -11.50
C LEU A 166 4.71 -1.66 -11.24
N GLU A 167 3.77 -1.24 -12.08
CA GLU A 167 2.36 -1.64 -12.04
C GLU A 167 1.99 -2.28 -13.36
N ARG A 168 1.55 -3.55 -13.34
CA ARG A 168 1.13 -4.31 -14.54
C ARG A 168 2.13 -4.21 -15.71
N SER A 169 3.43 -4.18 -15.41
CA SER A 169 4.50 -3.86 -16.36
C SER A 169 5.51 -5.00 -16.50
N VAL A 170 5.84 -5.39 -17.72
CA VAL A 170 6.57 -6.63 -18.00
C VAL A 170 7.88 -6.41 -18.76
N GLU A 171 8.85 -7.30 -18.60
CA GLU A 171 10.10 -7.30 -19.40
C GLU A 171 10.91 -5.99 -19.33
N ASN A 172 10.77 -5.22 -18.25
CA ASN A 172 11.56 -4.00 -18.06
C ASN A 172 12.91 -4.32 -17.44
N LEU A 173 13.93 -3.52 -17.79
CA LEU A 173 15.27 -3.62 -17.25
C LEU A 173 15.57 -2.43 -16.34
N ILE A 174 15.95 -2.73 -15.10
CA ILE A 174 16.30 -1.75 -14.06
C ILE A 174 17.73 -2.06 -13.61
N GLU A 175 18.67 -1.22 -14.04
CA GLU A 175 20.10 -1.55 -13.90
C GLU A 175 20.95 -0.31 -13.60
N ASN A 176 21.96 -0.44 -12.73
CA ASN A 176 22.88 0.65 -12.40
C ASN A 176 22.25 1.89 -11.75
N ASN A 177 21.02 1.81 -11.23
CA ASN A 177 20.39 2.95 -10.57
C ASN A 177 20.86 3.08 -9.12
N ASN A 178 20.81 4.31 -8.60
CA ASN A 178 21.04 4.63 -7.21
C ASN A 178 19.71 5.04 -6.57
N LEU A 179 19.21 4.26 -5.61
CA LEU A 179 17.95 4.51 -4.93
C LEU A 179 18.23 4.70 -3.44
N GLU A 180 18.20 5.95 -2.97
CA GLU A 180 18.57 6.29 -1.60
C GLU A 180 17.52 7.17 -0.90
N LYS A 181 17.34 6.97 0.41
CA LYS A 181 16.48 7.83 1.25
C LYS A 181 15.03 7.91 0.76
N ASN A 182 14.54 6.88 0.09
CA ASN A 182 13.13 6.70 -0.20
C ASN A 182 12.50 5.83 0.91
N THR A 183 11.17 5.88 1.08
CA THR A 183 10.48 4.95 1.99
C THR A 183 10.61 3.53 1.48
N ILE A 184 10.36 3.31 0.19
CA ILE A 184 10.62 2.03 -0.50
C ILE A 184 11.55 2.30 -1.69
N GLY A 185 12.61 1.50 -1.86
CA GLY A 185 13.49 1.60 -3.02
C GLY A 185 12.75 1.26 -4.32
N ILE A 186 12.33 -0.01 -4.45
CA ILE A 186 11.53 -0.49 -5.58
C ILE A 186 10.28 -1.25 -5.12
N THR A 187 9.16 -1.03 -5.81
CA THR A 187 7.91 -1.77 -5.64
C THR A 187 7.51 -2.42 -6.96
N VAL A 188 7.17 -3.70 -6.95
CA VAL A 188 6.74 -4.46 -8.12
C VAL A 188 5.42 -5.17 -7.80
N ASP A 189 4.35 -4.89 -8.56
CA ASP A 189 3.06 -5.55 -8.34
C ASP A 189 3.01 -7.00 -8.90
N GLU A 190 1.89 -7.70 -8.65
CA GLU A 190 1.74 -9.12 -9.02
C GLU A 190 1.66 -9.37 -10.52
N TYR A 191 1.23 -8.35 -11.26
CA TYR A 191 1.06 -8.40 -12.71
C TYR A 191 2.31 -7.92 -13.45
N SER A 192 3.32 -7.41 -12.72
CA SER A 192 4.57 -6.95 -13.28
C SER A 192 5.55 -8.11 -13.35
N LEU A 193 5.64 -8.76 -14.50
CA LEU A 193 6.31 -10.03 -14.70
C LEU A 193 7.60 -9.90 -15.53
N SER A 194 8.55 -10.81 -15.30
CA SER A 194 9.74 -10.98 -16.15
C SER A 194 10.62 -9.73 -16.25
N ASN A 195 10.57 -8.85 -15.24
CA ASN A 195 11.46 -7.70 -15.15
C ASN A 195 12.84 -8.15 -14.66
N GLN A 196 13.89 -7.46 -15.10
CA GLN A 196 15.26 -7.73 -14.70
C GLN A 196 15.78 -6.58 -13.85
N VAL A 197 16.21 -6.86 -12.62
CA VAL A 197 16.66 -5.85 -11.65
C VAL A 197 18.03 -6.25 -11.11
N TYR A 198 19.10 -5.60 -11.56
CA TYR A 198 20.46 -5.97 -11.12
C TYR A 198 21.45 -4.80 -11.18
N ARG A 199 22.50 -4.86 -10.36
CA ARG A 199 23.53 -3.83 -10.15
C ARG A 199 22.96 -2.46 -9.77
N ASN A 200 21.88 -2.43 -8.99
CA ASN A 200 21.39 -1.19 -8.40
C ASN A 200 21.89 -1.06 -6.96
N ASN A 201 21.98 0.17 -6.47
CA ASN A 201 22.19 0.45 -5.05
C ASN A 201 20.85 0.74 -4.39
N PHE A 202 20.50 -0.02 -3.36
CA PHE A 202 19.33 0.22 -2.54
C PHE A 202 19.75 0.59 -1.12
N GLN A 203 19.49 1.84 -0.74
CA GLN A 203 19.72 2.36 0.60
C GLN A 203 18.52 3.18 1.11
N ASN A 204 17.45 2.46 1.46
CA ASN A 204 16.13 3.02 1.75
C ASN A 204 15.62 2.52 3.11
N THR A 205 14.51 3.08 3.59
CA THR A 205 13.85 2.52 4.80
C THR A 205 13.43 1.07 4.57
N GLN A 206 12.89 0.77 3.39
CA GLN A 206 12.71 -0.58 2.87
C GLN A 206 13.27 -0.66 1.46
N ASN A 207 14.13 -1.63 1.17
CA ASN A 207 14.81 -1.66 -0.12
C ASN A 207 13.94 -2.17 -1.28
N VAL A 208 13.14 -3.21 -1.02
CA VAL A 208 12.31 -3.85 -2.05
C VAL A 208 10.99 -4.37 -1.49
N VAL A 209 9.93 -4.23 -2.29
CA VAL A 209 8.66 -4.95 -2.14
C VAL A 209 8.30 -5.52 -3.52
N SER A 210 8.31 -6.85 -3.67
CA SER A 210 7.96 -7.47 -4.95
C SER A 210 6.83 -8.46 -4.77
N LYS A 211 5.81 -8.39 -5.62
CA LYS A 211 4.76 -9.41 -5.74
C LYS A 211 4.89 -10.20 -7.05
N SER A 212 5.92 -9.91 -7.83
CA SER A 212 6.17 -10.54 -9.12
C SER A 212 6.54 -12.01 -8.96
N ALA A 213 5.92 -12.88 -9.77
CA ALA A 213 6.32 -14.28 -9.82
C ALA A 213 7.62 -14.50 -10.60
N THR A 214 7.85 -13.75 -11.68
CA THR A 214 8.91 -14.10 -12.65
C THR A 214 10.00 -13.05 -12.80
N SER A 215 9.95 -11.93 -12.07
CA SER A 215 11.04 -10.95 -12.11
C SER A 215 12.31 -11.50 -11.48
N VAL A 216 13.47 -11.17 -12.05
CA VAL A 216 14.78 -11.66 -11.62
C VAL A 216 15.60 -10.53 -11.02
N TRP A 217 16.35 -10.85 -9.95
CA TRP A 217 17.05 -9.88 -9.11
C TRP A 217 18.58 -9.91 -9.28
N ASN A 218 19.05 -10.61 -10.29
CA ASN A 218 20.46 -10.72 -10.64
C ASN A 218 20.63 -10.78 -12.17
N SER A 219 21.86 -10.58 -12.61
CA SER A 219 22.17 -10.58 -14.03
C SER A 219 21.91 -11.95 -14.68
N PRO A 220 21.35 -11.98 -15.90
CA PRO A 220 21.10 -13.22 -16.62
C PRO A 220 22.39 -13.94 -17.04
N LEU A 221 23.49 -13.18 -17.19
CA LEU A 221 24.81 -13.63 -17.59
C LEU A 221 25.87 -13.10 -16.61
N PRO A 222 27.02 -13.79 -16.48
CA PRO A 222 28.12 -13.32 -15.65
C PRO A 222 28.83 -12.10 -16.24
N PHE A 223 29.39 -11.29 -15.35
CA PHE A 223 30.25 -10.16 -15.65
C PHE A 223 31.67 -10.45 -15.14
N THR A 224 32.67 -9.97 -15.88
CA THR A 224 34.03 -9.80 -15.39
C THR A 224 34.16 -8.40 -14.81
N TYR A 225 34.66 -8.29 -13.58
CA TYR A 225 34.81 -7.01 -12.88
C TYR A 225 36.07 -7.00 -12.02
N THR A 226 36.47 -5.83 -11.55
CA THR A 226 37.56 -5.64 -10.59
C THR A 226 36.98 -5.24 -9.24
N TYR A 227 37.24 -6.05 -8.22
CA TYR A 227 36.86 -5.82 -6.82
C TYR A 227 38.12 -5.92 -5.94
N LEU A 228 38.35 -4.90 -5.11
CA LEU A 228 39.56 -4.77 -4.28
C LEU A 228 40.88 -5.01 -5.05
N GLY A 229 40.94 -4.53 -6.30
CA GLY A 229 42.11 -4.64 -7.18
C GLY A 229 42.29 -5.99 -7.88
N SER A 230 41.46 -7.00 -7.57
CA SER A 230 41.50 -8.32 -8.19
C SER A 230 40.42 -8.45 -9.25
N GLN A 231 40.74 -9.08 -10.38
CA GLN A 231 39.74 -9.42 -11.38
C GLN A 231 38.94 -10.65 -10.91
N LYS A 232 37.62 -10.56 -10.97
CA LYS A 232 36.65 -11.58 -10.58
C LYS A 232 35.64 -11.78 -11.70
N THR A 233 34.94 -12.91 -11.68
CA THR A 233 33.89 -13.23 -12.66
C THR A 233 32.74 -13.92 -11.97
N SER A 234 31.57 -13.28 -11.98
CA SER A 234 30.36 -13.82 -11.35
C SER A 234 29.12 -13.17 -11.96
N ARG A 235 27.94 -13.74 -11.68
CA ARG A 235 26.70 -12.99 -11.86
C ARG A 235 26.64 -11.88 -10.81
N MET A 236 25.94 -10.81 -11.12
CA MET A 236 25.85 -9.65 -10.24
C MET A 236 24.39 -9.36 -9.93
N GLY A 237 24.05 -9.35 -8.64
CA GLY A 237 22.78 -8.90 -8.08
C GLY A 237 22.81 -7.41 -7.78
N ASN A 238 22.08 -7.01 -6.75
CA ASN A 238 21.99 -5.63 -6.29
C ASN A 238 22.73 -5.45 -4.96
N TYR A 239 23.12 -4.22 -4.67
CA TYR A 239 23.55 -3.84 -3.33
C TYR A 239 22.32 -3.51 -2.49
N TRP A 240 22.23 -4.14 -1.32
CA TRP A 240 21.15 -3.95 -0.35
C TRP A 240 21.75 -3.45 0.96
N SER A 241 21.38 -2.25 1.40
CA SER A 241 21.96 -1.64 2.61
C SER A 241 21.68 -2.40 3.90
N ASP A 242 20.70 -3.30 3.89
CA ASP A 242 20.27 -4.17 4.98
C ASP A 242 20.77 -5.61 4.83
N TYR A 243 21.60 -5.92 3.83
CA TYR A 243 22.19 -7.24 3.67
C TYR A 243 23.31 -7.47 4.69
N LEU A 244 23.19 -8.58 5.44
CA LEU A 244 24.09 -8.95 6.54
C LEU A 244 24.83 -10.26 6.27
N GLY A 245 24.83 -10.73 5.02
CA GLY A 245 25.52 -11.96 4.66
C GLY A 245 27.04 -11.82 4.65
N LYS A 246 27.72 -12.89 4.23
CA LYS A 246 29.18 -12.96 4.20
C LYS A 246 29.67 -13.19 2.78
N ASP A 247 30.91 -12.83 2.56
CA ASP A 247 31.69 -13.12 1.35
C ASP A 247 32.94 -13.89 1.79
N GLY A 248 32.87 -15.21 1.70
CA GLY A 248 33.90 -16.13 2.14
C GLY A 248 35.02 -16.31 1.13
N ASP A 249 34.78 -16.04 -0.16
CA ASP A 249 35.77 -16.18 -1.23
C ASP A 249 36.41 -14.84 -1.68
N GLY A 250 35.93 -13.74 -1.11
CA GLY A 250 36.42 -12.38 -1.32
C GLY A 250 36.19 -11.88 -2.74
N ASP A 251 35.14 -12.34 -3.44
CA ASP A 251 34.79 -11.89 -4.79
C ASP A 251 33.85 -10.67 -4.83
N GLY A 252 33.42 -10.18 -3.67
CA GLY A 252 32.52 -9.06 -3.50
C GLY A 252 31.04 -9.42 -3.66
N ILE A 253 30.71 -10.69 -3.88
CA ILE A 253 29.35 -11.22 -3.96
C ILE A 253 29.06 -11.99 -2.68
N GLY A 254 27.85 -11.83 -2.18
CA GLY A 254 27.40 -12.52 -1.00
C GLY A 254 27.16 -14.02 -1.24
N ASP A 255 27.68 -14.86 -0.34
CA ASP A 255 27.51 -16.32 -0.38
C ASP A 255 26.08 -16.77 -0.05
N ILE A 256 25.30 -15.91 0.62
CA ILE A 256 23.94 -16.18 1.05
C ILE A 256 22.99 -15.30 0.23
N PRO A 257 21.97 -15.86 -0.41
CA PRO A 257 20.98 -15.07 -1.14
C PRO A 257 20.31 -14.03 -0.26
N TYR A 258 20.09 -12.83 -0.79
CA TYR A 258 19.22 -11.83 -0.17
C TYR A 258 17.75 -12.18 -0.49
N VAL A 259 16.91 -12.27 0.54
CA VAL A 259 15.50 -12.62 0.38
C VAL A 259 14.70 -11.37 0.03
N ILE A 260 14.03 -11.40 -1.12
CA ILE A 260 13.14 -10.34 -1.59
C ILE A 260 11.80 -10.50 -0.87
N THR A 261 11.46 -9.52 -0.02
CA THR A 261 10.21 -9.51 0.73
C THR A 261 9.01 -9.49 -0.23
N ILE A 262 8.20 -10.56 -0.18
CA ILE A 262 7.00 -10.70 -1.00
C ILE A 262 5.93 -9.74 -0.47
N GLY A 263 5.52 -8.78 -1.29
CA GLY A 263 4.38 -7.94 -0.92
C GLY A 263 3.12 -8.81 -0.82
N ALA A 264 2.39 -8.75 0.29
CA ALA A 264 1.18 -9.53 0.49
C ALA A 264 0.17 -9.34 -0.67
N ASN A 265 -0.03 -10.36 -1.51
CA ASN A 265 -1.20 -10.50 -2.37
C ASN A 265 -1.91 -11.80 -2.05
N ARG A 266 -3.19 -11.74 -1.69
CA ARG A 266 -4.02 -12.92 -1.41
C ARG A 266 -5.03 -13.23 -2.52
N LYS A 267 -4.97 -12.54 -3.67
CA LYS A 267 -5.79 -12.88 -4.85
C LYS A 267 -5.02 -13.63 -5.94
N ALA A 268 -3.70 -13.54 -5.98
CA ALA A 268 -2.90 -14.50 -6.73
C ALA A 268 -2.87 -15.82 -5.96
N VAL A 269 -3.39 -16.87 -6.57
CA VAL A 269 -2.91 -18.23 -6.30
C VAL A 269 -1.38 -18.13 -6.35
N LEU A 270 -0.70 -18.36 -5.23
CA LEU A 270 0.76 -18.48 -5.22
C LEU A 270 1.11 -19.67 -6.12
N GLU A 271 1.51 -19.39 -7.35
CA GLU A 271 2.25 -20.38 -8.12
C GLU A 271 3.60 -20.58 -7.42
N SER A 272 4.00 -21.84 -7.27
CA SER A 272 5.14 -22.29 -6.48
C SER A 272 6.51 -21.94 -7.11
N ASP A 273 6.58 -20.88 -7.90
CA ASP A 273 7.70 -20.51 -8.77
C ASP A 273 8.11 -19.04 -8.65
N GLN A 274 7.61 -18.29 -7.66
CA GLN A 274 8.03 -16.91 -7.44
C GLN A 274 9.53 -16.81 -7.18
N ASN A 275 10.24 -15.98 -7.95
CA ASN A 275 11.65 -15.69 -7.70
C ASN A 275 11.81 -14.65 -6.59
N ILE A 276 11.99 -15.16 -5.37
CA ILE A 276 11.97 -14.39 -4.12
C ILE A 276 13.38 -14.10 -3.59
N VAL A 277 14.41 -14.29 -4.39
CA VAL A 277 15.80 -14.08 -3.95
C VAL A 277 16.61 -13.33 -4.98
N ASP A 278 17.47 -12.45 -4.49
CA ASP A 278 18.70 -12.10 -5.18
C ASP A 278 19.78 -13.09 -4.76
N ALA A 279 20.13 -14.00 -5.67
CA ALA A 279 21.13 -15.02 -5.42
C ALA A 279 22.59 -14.53 -5.46
N TYR A 280 22.83 -13.29 -5.90
CA TYR A 280 24.18 -12.72 -6.02
C TYR A 280 24.24 -11.30 -5.43
N PRO A 281 23.80 -11.08 -4.18
CA PRO A 281 23.77 -9.75 -3.60
C PRO A 281 25.19 -9.17 -3.54
N LEU A 282 25.34 -7.89 -3.84
CA LEU A 282 26.64 -7.22 -3.79
C LEU A 282 26.99 -6.89 -2.34
N MET A 283 28.23 -7.16 -1.91
CA MET A 283 28.72 -6.84 -0.56
C MET A 283 28.88 -5.33 -0.33
N ASP A 284 29.24 -4.60 -1.38
CA ASP A 284 29.45 -3.16 -1.37
C ASP A 284 28.58 -2.47 -2.43
N PRO A 285 28.38 -1.14 -2.34
CA PRO A 285 27.76 -0.36 -3.41
C PRO A 285 28.46 -0.61 -4.75
N LYS A 286 27.69 -0.55 -5.86
CA LYS A 286 28.15 -0.89 -7.21
C LYS A 286 29.40 -0.13 -7.65
N GLU A 287 29.67 1.05 -7.08
CA GLU A 287 30.84 1.89 -7.35
C GLU A 287 32.16 1.21 -6.97
N HIS A 288 32.13 0.25 -6.04
CA HIS A 288 33.29 -0.55 -5.64
C HIS A 288 33.65 -1.64 -6.67
N PHE A 289 32.76 -1.90 -7.62
CA PHE A 289 32.94 -2.85 -8.71
C PHE A 289 33.31 -2.07 -9.97
N THR A 290 34.58 -2.14 -10.36
CA THR A 290 35.09 -1.36 -11.49
C THR A 290 35.37 -2.25 -12.70
N LYS A 291 35.51 -1.65 -13.89
CA LYS A 291 35.78 -2.38 -15.16
C LYS A 291 34.78 -3.53 -15.41
N VAL A 292 33.52 -3.32 -15.05
CA VAL A 292 32.45 -4.31 -15.20
C VAL A 292 32.14 -4.48 -16.68
N VAL A 293 32.45 -5.64 -17.25
CA VAL A 293 32.18 -6.00 -18.64
C VAL A 293 31.52 -7.37 -18.70
N PRO A 294 30.61 -7.64 -19.66
CA PRO A 294 30.07 -8.99 -19.85
C PRO A 294 31.21 -10.00 -20.02
N ALA A 295 31.12 -11.17 -19.38
CA ALA A 295 32.16 -12.20 -19.50
C ALA A 295 32.22 -12.76 -20.93
N ASP A 296 33.43 -12.98 -21.45
CA ASP A 296 33.65 -13.46 -22.82
C ASP A 296 33.05 -14.86 -23.06
N GLY A 297 32.38 -15.04 -24.21
CA GLY A 297 31.94 -16.35 -24.70
C GLY A 297 30.53 -16.83 -24.31
N VAL A 298 29.71 -15.99 -23.65
CA VAL A 298 28.33 -16.36 -23.31
C VAL A 298 27.33 -15.49 -24.08
N ALA A 299 26.75 -16.06 -25.15
CA ALA A 299 25.69 -15.39 -25.90
C ALA A 299 24.44 -15.18 -25.01
N PRO A 300 23.69 -14.08 -25.17
CA PRO A 300 22.36 -13.96 -24.55
C PRO A 300 21.48 -15.11 -25.01
N LEU A 301 20.82 -15.79 -24.06
CA LEU A 301 19.74 -16.70 -24.42
C LEU A 301 18.65 -15.89 -25.14
N PRO A 302 18.12 -16.36 -26.28
CA PRO A 302 17.00 -15.70 -26.94
C PRO A 302 15.81 -15.65 -25.99
N SER A 303 15.14 -14.51 -25.96
CA SER A 303 13.92 -14.26 -25.17
C SER A 303 12.88 -15.35 -25.44
N GLY A 304 12.49 -16.08 -24.39
CA GLY A 304 11.32 -16.97 -24.44
C GLY A 304 11.51 -18.44 -24.02
N GLN A 305 12.63 -18.87 -23.44
CA GLN A 305 12.73 -20.21 -22.85
C GLN A 305 12.86 -20.16 -21.33
N LYS A 306 11.98 -20.91 -20.64
CA LYS A 306 12.07 -21.18 -19.19
C LYS A 306 13.48 -21.67 -18.87
N THR A 307 14.17 -20.97 -17.98
CA THR A 307 15.49 -21.38 -17.48
C THR A 307 15.34 -22.72 -16.76
N PRO A 308 16.21 -23.72 -17.02
CA PRO A 308 16.20 -24.98 -16.28
C PRO A 308 16.45 -24.71 -14.80
N GLN A 309 15.60 -25.25 -13.92
CA GLN A 309 15.89 -25.34 -12.49
C GLN A 309 17.23 -26.09 -12.31
N GLN A 310 18.24 -25.41 -11.76
CA GLN A 310 19.37 -26.13 -11.20
C GLN A 310 18.89 -26.90 -9.96
N PRO A 311 19.23 -28.19 -9.82
CA PRO A 311 18.79 -28.99 -8.69
C PRO A 311 19.36 -28.43 -7.38
N GLN A 312 18.48 -28.17 -6.41
CA GLN A 312 18.87 -27.82 -5.04
C GLN A 312 19.72 -28.94 -4.42
N PRO A 313 20.73 -28.62 -3.59
CA PRO A 313 21.43 -29.63 -2.80
C PRO A 313 20.46 -30.32 -1.84
N SER A 314 20.39 -31.64 -1.91
CA SER A 314 19.55 -32.46 -1.02
C SER A 314 20.03 -32.37 0.44
N LEU A 315 19.24 -31.73 1.29
CA LEU A 315 19.35 -31.86 2.76
C LEU A 315 18.97 -33.30 3.17
N GLN A 316 19.95 -34.09 3.60
CA GLN A 316 19.69 -35.39 4.23
C GLN A 316 19.11 -35.17 5.63
N ILE A 317 17.83 -35.50 5.82
CA ILE A 317 17.20 -35.58 7.13
C ILE A 317 17.34 -37.03 7.63
N PRO A 318 17.81 -37.29 8.87
CA PRO A 318 17.94 -38.65 9.38
C PRO A 318 16.57 -39.28 9.66
N THR A 319 16.35 -40.48 9.13
CA THR A 319 15.13 -41.27 9.19
C THR A 319 14.78 -41.66 10.63
N ARG A 320 13.60 -41.26 11.14
CA ARG A 320 12.99 -41.86 12.33
C ARG A 320 12.18 -43.10 11.93
N THR A 321 12.40 -44.20 12.63
CA THR A 321 11.63 -45.45 12.52
C THR A 321 10.18 -45.25 13.01
N PRO A 322 9.17 -45.84 12.34
CA PRO A 322 7.78 -45.72 12.76
C PRO A 322 7.40 -46.74 13.85
N VAL A 323 6.65 -46.27 14.85
CA VAL A 323 5.97 -47.09 15.88
C VAL A 323 4.59 -47.53 15.34
N PRO A 324 4.15 -48.78 15.53
CA PRO A 324 2.88 -49.26 14.97
C PRO A 324 1.66 -48.81 15.79
N SER A 325 0.56 -48.49 15.10
CA SER A 325 -0.77 -48.17 15.68
C SER A 325 -1.72 -49.40 15.66
N PRO A 326 -2.70 -49.50 16.58
CA PRO A 326 -3.62 -50.64 16.69
C PRO A 326 -4.81 -50.56 15.71
N PRO A 327 -5.54 -51.68 15.45
CA PRO A 327 -6.41 -51.83 14.28
C PRO A 327 -7.80 -51.23 14.49
N THR A 328 -8.32 -50.58 13.44
CA THR A 328 -9.72 -50.13 13.33
C THR A 328 -10.49 -51.01 12.33
N GLN A 329 -11.67 -51.48 12.72
CA GLN A 329 -12.54 -52.34 11.90
C GLN A 329 -13.23 -51.53 10.78
N GLY A 330 -13.27 -52.09 9.57
CA GLY A 330 -14.04 -51.56 8.44
C GLY A 330 -15.46 -52.15 8.34
N PRO A 331 -16.39 -51.49 7.60
CA PRO A 331 -17.76 -51.97 7.41
C PRO A 331 -17.88 -53.07 6.33
N PRO A 332 -18.96 -53.88 6.31
CA PRO A 332 -19.02 -55.10 5.51
C PRO A 332 -19.41 -54.89 4.04
N SER A 333 -18.93 -55.84 3.22
CA SER A 333 -19.01 -56.01 1.77
C SER A 333 -20.37 -56.47 1.21
N ILE A 334 -20.68 -56.07 -0.03
CA ILE A 334 -21.79 -56.58 -0.87
C ILE A 334 -21.22 -57.51 -1.97
N PRO A 335 -21.86 -58.65 -2.33
CA PRO A 335 -21.30 -59.63 -3.26
C PRO A 335 -21.54 -59.32 -4.77
N PRO A 336 -20.79 -59.96 -5.69
CA PRO A 336 -20.73 -59.59 -7.11
C PRO A 336 -21.59 -60.48 -8.02
N GLY A 337 -22.01 -59.94 -9.17
CA GLY A 337 -22.39 -60.74 -10.34
C GLY A 337 -23.37 -60.08 -11.31
N LEU A 338 -22.86 -59.44 -12.38
CA LEU A 338 -23.01 -59.87 -13.78
C LEU A 338 -22.53 -58.76 -14.73
N LEU A 339 -21.41 -59.00 -15.42
CA LEU A 339 -21.04 -58.40 -16.71
C LEU A 339 -21.28 -59.49 -17.77
N PRO A 340 -21.63 -59.17 -19.04
CA PRO A 340 -20.63 -58.80 -20.07
C PRO A 340 -21.20 -57.82 -21.13
N ALA A 341 -20.51 -57.24 -22.11
CA ALA A 341 -19.14 -57.01 -22.54
C ALA A 341 -19.23 -55.83 -23.53
N GLY A 342 -18.29 -54.90 -23.57
CA GLY A 342 -17.33 -54.91 -24.66
C GLY A 342 -16.74 -53.52 -24.98
N ILE A 343 -15.40 -53.50 -24.98
CA ILE A 343 -14.49 -52.77 -25.89
C ILE A 343 -14.45 -51.22 -25.80
N THR A 344 -13.39 -50.73 -25.16
CA THR A 344 -12.77 -49.38 -25.25
C THR A 344 -12.06 -49.16 -26.60
N PRO A 345 -11.52 -47.97 -26.97
CA PRO A 345 -11.62 -46.61 -26.39
C PRO A 345 -11.91 -45.50 -27.43
N LEU A 346 -12.47 -44.33 -27.04
CA LEU A 346 -11.98 -43.06 -27.57
C LEU A 346 -12.40 -41.85 -26.73
N VAL A 347 -11.39 -41.12 -26.29
CA VAL A 347 -11.41 -39.73 -25.86
C VAL A 347 -11.86 -38.85 -27.03
N ALA A 348 -13.01 -38.19 -26.93
CA ALA A 348 -13.34 -36.90 -27.54
C ALA A 348 -14.83 -36.61 -27.34
N GLY A 349 -15.16 -35.66 -26.47
CA GLY A 349 -16.52 -35.12 -26.39
C GLY A 349 -17.03 -34.92 -24.98
N ILE A 350 -16.49 -33.91 -24.27
CA ILE A 350 -17.20 -32.95 -23.41
C ILE A 350 -16.25 -31.75 -23.26
N VAL A 351 -16.12 -30.96 -24.33
CA VAL A 351 -15.66 -29.55 -24.30
C VAL A 351 -16.59 -28.66 -25.14
N LEU A 352 -17.73 -29.17 -25.61
CA LEU A 352 -18.62 -28.44 -26.54
C LEU A 352 -20.05 -28.24 -26.02
N ALA A 353 -20.22 -27.94 -24.73
CA ALA A 353 -21.51 -27.53 -24.16
C ALA A 353 -21.44 -26.27 -23.27
N GLY A 354 -20.37 -25.47 -23.40
CA GLY A 354 -20.19 -24.20 -22.70
C GLY A 354 -19.94 -22.98 -23.59
N ILE A 355 -20.06 -23.13 -24.92
CA ILE A 355 -19.85 -22.05 -25.92
C ILE A 355 -21.05 -21.96 -26.87
N VAL A 356 -22.28 -21.88 -26.33
CA VAL A 356 -23.47 -21.46 -27.11
C VAL A 356 -24.42 -20.53 -26.34
N ILE A 357 -24.24 -20.25 -25.04
CA ILE A 357 -25.03 -19.22 -24.31
C ILE A 357 -24.19 -17.97 -24.03
N ALA A 358 -23.49 -17.49 -25.06
CA ALA A 358 -22.84 -16.17 -25.09
C ALA A 358 -23.13 -15.41 -26.41
N GLY A 359 -24.15 -15.83 -27.16
CA GLY A 359 -24.47 -15.31 -28.50
C GLY A 359 -25.76 -14.47 -28.62
N ALA A 360 -26.54 -14.26 -27.56
CA ALA A 360 -27.84 -13.59 -27.67
C ALA A 360 -28.08 -12.41 -26.70
N GLY A 361 -27.17 -12.13 -25.76
CA GLY A 361 -27.29 -10.99 -24.82
C GLY A 361 -26.74 -9.65 -25.33
N GLY A 362 -25.87 -9.67 -26.34
CA GLY A 362 -25.20 -8.48 -26.88
C GLY A 362 -25.98 -7.70 -27.94
N TYR A 363 -27.10 -8.25 -28.43
CA TYR A 363 -27.86 -7.64 -29.55
C TYR A 363 -29.03 -6.75 -29.09
N TYR A 364 -29.36 -6.70 -27.79
CA TYR A 364 -30.52 -5.95 -27.28
C TYR A 364 -30.19 -4.64 -26.53
N LEU A 365 -28.91 -4.26 -26.40
CA LEU A 365 -28.48 -3.09 -25.60
C LEU A 365 -27.88 -1.92 -26.39
N VAL A 366 -27.94 -1.95 -27.74
CA VAL A 366 -27.45 -0.84 -28.60
C VAL A 366 -28.59 -0.08 -29.30
N LYS A 367 -29.87 -0.44 -29.09
CA LYS A 367 -31.01 0.24 -29.74
C LYS A 367 -31.94 1.03 -28.79
N ARG A 368 -31.37 1.65 -27.75
CA ARG A 368 -32.12 2.62 -26.90
C ARG A 368 -31.34 3.86 -26.47
N ARG A 369 -30.43 4.33 -27.32
CA ARG A 369 -29.89 5.71 -27.29
C ARG A 369 -30.05 6.35 -28.67
N ARG A 370 -31.31 6.61 -29.06
CA ARG A 370 -31.73 7.53 -30.13
C ARG A 370 -33.26 7.65 -30.08
N ALA A 371 -33.75 8.32 -29.05
CA ALA A 371 -35.05 8.99 -29.01
C ALA A 371 -35.03 9.95 -27.81
N ALA A 372 -35.62 11.13 -27.98
CA ALA A 372 -35.65 12.28 -27.05
C ALA A 372 -34.34 13.10 -26.94
N ALA A 373 -34.01 13.78 -28.04
CA ALA A 373 -33.54 15.16 -27.94
C ALA A 373 -34.77 16.07 -27.67
N GLY A 374 -34.61 17.07 -26.80
CA GLY A 374 -35.61 18.13 -26.57
C GLY A 374 -35.36 18.89 -25.27
N SER A 375 -34.78 20.09 -25.38
CA SER A 375 -34.73 21.13 -24.33
C SER A 375 -35.94 22.10 -24.48
N PRO A 376 -36.11 23.14 -23.63
CA PRO A 376 -36.66 23.18 -22.26
C PRO A 376 -37.97 24.01 -22.19
N PRO A 377 -38.54 24.28 -20.99
CA PRO A 377 -38.69 25.69 -20.60
C PRO A 377 -38.46 25.98 -19.10
N GLY A 378 -38.35 27.28 -18.79
CA GLY A 378 -37.91 27.88 -17.51
C GLY A 378 -39.02 28.20 -16.48
N PRO A 379 -38.84 29.26 -15.66
CA PRO A 379 -39.00 29.21 -14.20
C PRO A 379 -40.36 29.74 -13.68
N ASP A 380 -40.53 29.58 -12.36
CA ASP A 380 -41.48 30.22 -11.43
C ASP A 380 -42.55 29.29 -10.80
N GLU A 381 -42.85 29.62 -9.53
CA GLU A 381 -43.93 29.13 -8.63
C GLU A 381 -43.59 28.06 -7.56
N GLU A 382 -43.32 28.52 -6.33
CA GLU A 382 -43.90 27.97 -5.07
C GLU A 382 -45.45 28.10 -5.10
N PRO A 383 -46.31 27.52 -4.20
CA PRO A 383 -46.12 26.82 -2.89
C PRO A 383 -47.05 25.54 -2.81
N PRO A 384 -47.69 25.05 -1.70
CA PRO A 384 -47.57 25.28 -0.25
C PRO A 384 -47.55 23.99 0.65
N LEU A 385 -47.48 24.28 1.95
CA LEU A 385 -47.66 23.44 3.14
C LEU A 385 -49.01 22.68 3.26
N ALA A 386 -48.90 21.59 4.03
CA ALA A 386 -49.88 20.96 4.94
C ALA A 386 -51.03 20.10 4.36
N ALA A 387 -51.09 18.84 4.80
CA ALA A 387 -52.11 18.38 5.75
C ALA A 387 -51.86 16.93 6.22
N ASP A 388 -52.27 16.75 7.47
CA ASP A 388 -52.20 15.62 8.38
C ASP A 388 -53.27 14.55 8.10
N ALA A 389 -53.01 13.29 8.52
CA ALA A 389 -53.98 12.33 9.06
C ALA A 389 -53.49 10.87 8.97
N GLY A 390 -53.47 10.18 10.12
CA GLY A 390 -53.87 8.76 10.19
C GLY A 390 -52.92 7.82 10.92
N GLU A 391 -52.99 7.78 12.25
CA GLU A 391 -52.53 6.67 13.10
C GLU A 391 -53.31 5.37 12.80
N ASP A 392 -52.63 4.21 12.86
CA ASP A 392 -53.09 3.10 13.71
C ASP A 392 -51.94 2.14 14.10
N SER A 393 -52.13 1.63 15.31
CA SER A 393 -51.44 0.81 16.30
C SER A 393 -50.55 -0.40 15.95
N GLY A 394 -49.61 -0.69 16.87
CA GLY A 394 -48.91 -1.99 16.98
C GLY A 394 -47.68 -2.07 17.92
N SER A 395 -47.88 -1.98 19.25
CA SER A 395 -47.08 -2.52 20.40
C SER A 395 -45.54 -2.68 20.29
N HIS A 396 -44.72 -1.87 20.96
CA HIS A 396 -44.20 -1.99 22.35
C HIS A 396 -43.50 -3.30 22.78
N VAL A 397 -42.15 -3.33 22.70
CA VAL A 397 -41.24 -3.82 23.77
C VAL A 397 -39.89 -3.08 23.67
N VAL A 398 -39.74 -1.89 24.28
CA VAL A 398 -38.46 -1.34 24.78
C VAL A 398 -38.78 -0.24 25.81
N THR A 399 -38.80 -0.58 27.10
CA THR A 399 -38.99 0.40 28.18
C THR A 399 -38.07 0.10 29.37
N LYS A 400 -36.95 0.83 29.42
CA LYS A 400 -36.27 1.27 30.66
C LYS A 400 -35.11 2.26 30.40
N ALA A 401 -34.52 2.25 29.20
CA ALA A 401 -33.44 3.20 28.84
C ALA A 401 -33.95 4.58 28.37
N THR A 402 -35.17 4.67 27.84
CA THR A 402 -35.72 5.90 27.25
C THR A 402 -36.31 6.88 28.27
N SER A 403 -36.68 6.43 29.47
CA SER A 403 -37.20 7.31 30.53
C SER A 403 -36.09 8.04 31.29
N ALA A 404 -34.91 7.43 31.47
CA ALA A 404 -33.77 8.05 32.12
C ALA A 404 -33.17 9.19 31.28
N LEU A 405 -33.12 9.02 29.95
CA LEU A 405 -32.57 10.02 29.03
C LEU A 405 -33.47 11.27 28.91
N LYS A 406 -34.79 11.11 28.97
CA LYS A 406 -35.74 12.23 28.97
C LYS A 406 -35.61 13.09 30.23
N ASN A 407 -35.41 12.47 31.40
CA ASN A 407 -35.23 13.20 32.66
C ASN A 407 -33.91 13.99 32.72
N ALA A 408 -32.83 13.48 32.11
CA ALA A 408 -31.56 14.20 32.03
C ALA A 408 -31.62 15.42 31.10
N VAL A 409 -32.24 15.25 29.91
CA VAL A 409 -32.36 16.33 28.91
C VAL A 409 -33.29 17.46 29.38
N GLN A 410 -34.31 17.14 30.18
CA GLN A 410 -35.25 18.13 30.72
C GLN A 410 -34.64 18.95 31.86
N LYS A 411 -33.68 18.40 32.62
CA LYS A 411 -32.96 19.09 33.70
C LYS A 411 -31.90 20.07 33.18
N THR A 412 -31.35 19.84 31.99
CA THR A 412 -30.38 20.74 31.34
C THR A 412 -31.06 21.91 30.62
N ARG A 413 -32.32 21.74 30.20
CA ARG A 413 -33.10 22.79 29.50
C ARG A 413 -33.67 23.89 30.42
N SER A 414 -33.65 23.70 31.74
CA SER A 414 -34.12 24.70 32.71
C SER A 414 -33.04 25.65 33.24
N LEU A 415 -31.80 25.56 32.77
CA LEU A 415 -30.66 26.36 33.25
C LEU A 415 -30.17 27.46 32.28
N MET A 416 -30.76 27.58 31.08
CA MET A 416 -30.41 28.64 30.13
C MET A 416 -31.59 29.59 29.90
N THR A 417 -31.81 30.51 30.84
CA THR A 417 -32.57 31.73 30.58
C THR A 417 -32.10 32.83 31.52
N ILE A 418 -31.12 33.64 31.11
CA ILE A 418 -30.88 34.99 31.67
C ILE A 418 -30.53 35.95 30.51
N PRO A 419 -31.03 37.20 30.52
CA PRO A 419 -31.14 38.06 29.33
C PRO A 419 -29.93 38.98 29.12
N SER A 420 -29.85 39.51 27.90
CA SER A 420 -28.93 40.52 27.40
C SER A 420 -28.80 41.73 28.35
N LEU A 421 -27.58 42.03 28.79
CA LEU A 421 -27.24 43.32 29.38
C LEU A 421 -25.85 43.78 28.93
N ARG A 422 -25.86 44.93 28.26
CA ARG A 422 -24.75 45.67 27.71
C ARG A 422 -24.31 46.68 28.76
N THR A 423 -23.18 46.47 29.45
CA THR A 423 -22.58 47.52 30.30
C THR A 423 -21.06 47.37 30.42
N VAL A 424 -20.37 48.33 29.81
CA VAL A 424 -19.15 49.05 30.25
C VAL A 424 -17.93 48.23 30.74
N LEU A 425 -16.89 48.27 29.91
CA LEU A 425 -15.50 47.98 30.24
C LEU A 425 -14.99 48.92 31.35
N THR A 426 -14.30 48.36 32.35
CA THR A 426 -13.29 49.06 33.13
C THR A 426 -12.02 48.23 33.10
N ASP A 427 -10.98 48.78 32.48
CA ASP A 427 -9.63 48.22 32.43
C ASP A 427 -9.03 48.17 33.84
N GLN A 428 -8.66 46.97 34.28
CA GLN A 428 -7.66 46.74 35.32
C GLN A 428 -6.58 45.89 34.68
N GLU A 429 -5.43 46.51 34.42
CA GLU A 429 -4.22 45.86 33.94
C GLU A 429 -3.70 44.88 35.00
N ASP A 430 -3.91 43.58 34.77
CA ASP A 430 -3.19 42.54 35.49
C ASP A 430 -1.75 42.45 34.93
N THR A 431 -0.80 42.84 35.77
CA THR A 431 0.63 43.00 35.47
C THR A 431 1.46 41.76 35.85
N GLY A 432 0.83 40.60 36.00
CA GLY A 432 1.56 39.33 36.09
C GLY A 432 2.14 38.89 34.74
N PRO A 433 3.30 38.20 34.70
CA PRO A 433 3.79 37.63 33.46
C PRO A 433 2.76 36.63 32.95
N LYS A 434 2.10 36.95 31.84
CA LYS A 434 1.28 35.99 31.10
C LYS A 434 2.20 34.83 30.72
N PRO A 435 1.89 33.58 31.12
CA PRO A 435 2.73 32.45 30.76
C PRO A 435 2.82 32.36 29.24
N SER A 436 4.06 32.27 28.75
CA SER A 436 4.39 32.12 27.35
C SER A 436 3.69 30.90 26.76
N VAL A 437 3.19 31.02 25.53
CA VAL A 437 2.48 29.99 24.74
C VAL A 437 3.44 28.89 24.27
N THR A 438 4.19 28.29 25.19
CA THR A 438 5.21 27.28 24.91
C THR A 438 5.39 26.35 26.12
N ASP A 439 4.37 25.54 26.45
CA ASP A 439 4.59 24.22 27.09
C ASP A 439 3.32 23.34 26.99
N HIS A 440 3.07 22.78 25.82
CA HIS A 440 1.96 21.83 25.58
C HIS A 440 2.43 20.37 25.67
N GLN A 441 3.18 20.01 26.72
CA GLN A 441 3.47 18.61 27.03
C GLN A 441 2.48 18.09 28.10
N ASN A 442 1.48 17.34 27.65
CA ASN A 442 0.63 16.40 28.42
C ASN A 442 -0.08 16.94 29.68
N TYR A 443 -1.31 17.47 29.53
CA TYR A 443 -2.11 18.03 30.65
C TYR A 443 -2.83 16.95 31.47
N PHE A 444 -2.48 16.80 32.76
CA PHE A 444 -3.27 16.08 33.76
C PHE A 444 -4.06 17.08 34.64
N PRO A 445 -5.39 16.93 34.79
CA PRO A 445 -6.22 17.89 35.54
C PRO A 445 -5.89 17.93 37.04
N ARG A 446 -5.70 19.13 37.59
CA ARG A 446 -5.35 19.35 39.01
C ARG A 446 -6.40 18.78 39.97
N GLU A 447 -7.65 18.75 39.56
CA GLU A 447 -8.78 18.19 40.32
C GLU A 447 -8.59 16.69 40.62
N LEU A 448 -7.81 15.99 39.80
CA LEU A 448 -7.53 14.56 39.95
C LEU A 448 -6.24 14.28 40.75
N GLU A 449 -5.38 15.27 40.97
CA GLU A 449 -4.16 15.12 41.78
C GLU A 449 -4.46 14.76 43.24
N ASN A 450 -5.67 15.06 43.73
CA ASN A 450 -6.10 14.64 45.07
C ASN A 450 -6.42 13.14 45.17
N LYS A 451 -6.65 12.46 44.04
CA LYS A 451 -7.01 11.04 43.98
C LYS A 451 -5.83 10.15 43.57
N TYR A 452 -4.86 10.70 42.84
CA TYR A 452 -3.77 9.93 42.24
C TYR A 452 -2.38 10.51 42.54
N THR A 453 -1.37 9.65 42.57
CA THR A 453 0.07 9.98 42.59
C THR A 453 0.82 9.27 41.48
N ASP A 454 2.11 9.59 41.29
CA ASP A 454 2.99 8.94 40.30
C ASP A 454 2.40 8.89 38.88
N ILE A 455 1.82 10.02 38.49
CA ILE A 455 1.13 10.21 37.23
C ILE A 455 2.16 10.18 36.10
N THR A 456 2.02 9.21 35.20
CA THR A 456 2.84 9.06 34.01
C THR A 456 1.94 9.04 32.78
N PHE A 457 2.26 9.85 31.77
CA PHE A 457 1.55 9.81 30.50
C PHE A 457 1.85 8.49 29.77
N VAL A 458 0.80 7.77 29.36
CA VAL A 458 0.92 6.47 28.67
C VAL A 458 0.72 6.65 27.17
N GLY A 459 -0.26 7.44 26.77
CA GLY A 459 -0.56 7.63 25.35
C GLY A 459 -1.79 8.50 25.11
N ARG A 460 -2.00 8.81 23.84
CA ARG A 460 -3.12 9.63 23.37
C ARG A 460 -3.92 8.84 22.33
N GLY A 461 -5.18 8.56 22.62
CA GLY A 461 -6.14 8.03 21.65
C GLY A 461 -6.76 9.14 20.80
N GLY A 462 -7.70 8.79 19.93
CA GLY A 462 -8.37 9.76 19.04
C GLY A 462 -9.18 10.84 19.78
N ILE A 463 -9.72 10.50 20.97
CA ILE A 463 -10.63 11.38 21.74
C ILE A 463 -10.24 11.57 23.22
N ALA A 464 -9.18 10.89 23.70
CA ALA A 464 -8.79 10.95 25.11
C ALA A 464 -7.26 10.80 25.34
N TRP A 465 -6.79 11.39 26.43
CA TRP A 465 -5.49 11.17 27.04
C TRP A 465 -5.55 9.98 28.00
N VAL A 466 -4.50 9.16 28.05
CA VAL A 466 -4.39 8.03 28.99
C VAL A 466 -3.15 8.22 29.85
N PHE A 467 -3.33 8.13 31.16
CA PHE A 467 -2.26 8.21 32.16
C PHE A 467 -2.24 6.95 33.01
N SER A 468 -1.06 6.49 33.43
CA SER A 468 -0.93 5.53 34.53
C SER A 468 -0.71 6.31 35.81
N ALA A 469 -1.36 5.92 36.91
CA ALA A 469 -1.17 6.55 38.19
C ALA A 469 -1.41 5.56 39.33
N LEU A 470 -0.91 5.87 40.53
CA LEU A 470 -1.25 5.14 41.76
C LEU A 470 -2.46 5.79 42.42
N ARG A 471 -3.49 5.00 42.71
CA ARG A 471 -4.66 5.46 43.46
C ARG A 471 -4.27 5.71 44.91
N LYS A 472 -4.49 6.92 45.43
CA LYS A 472 -4.08 7.31 46.79
C LYS A 472 -4.77 6.52 47.90
N THR A 473 -5.96 5.95 47.64
CA THR A 473 -6.76 5.27 48.68
C THR A 473 -6.21 3.90 49.05
N ASP A 474 -5.63 3.17 48.10
CA ASP A 474 -5.18 1.78 48.28
C ASP A 474 -3.80 1.48 47.64
N GLY A 475 -3.19 2.45 46.97
CA GLY A 475 -1.90 2.29 46.30
C GLY A 475 -1.96 1.50 44.99
N THR A 476 -3.15 1.14 44.50
CA THR A 476 -3.30 0.35 43.27
C THR A 476 -2.87 1.14 42.05
N LYS A 477 -2.08 0.52 41.17
CA LYS A 477 -1.74 1.12 39.87
C LYS A 477 -2.91 0.99 38.91
N VAL A 478 -3.38 2.12 38.40
CA VAL A 478 -4.56 2.23 37.53
C VAL A 478 -4.23 3.04 36.28
N ALA A 479 -5.03 2.87 35.23
CA ALA A 479 -5.03 3.76 34.09
C ALA A 479 -6.21 4.73 34.19
N VAL A 480 -5.97 6.00 33.88
CA VAL A 480 -6.93 7.09 33.94
C VAL A 480 -7.08 7.70 32.55
N LYS A 481 -8.25 7.55 31.93
CA LYS A 481 -8.59 8.06 30.61
C LYS A 481 -9.41 9.34 30.74
N ILE A 482 -8.98 10.42 30.07
CA ILE A 482 -9.54 11.78 30.20
C ILE A 482 -9.79 12.35 28.80
N PRO A 483 -10.96 12.94 28.48
CA PRO A 483 -11.24 13.51 27.16
C PRO A 483 -10.22 14.58 26.72
N ILE A 484 -9.91 14.62 25.43
CA ILE A 484 -9.01 15.65 24.85
C ILE A 484 -9.68 17.03 24.85
N SER A 485 -10.98 17.06 24.63
CA SER A 485 -11.80 18.28 24.62
C SER A 485 -13.12 18.03 25.34
N PHE A 486 -13.69 19.10 25.90
CA PHE A 486 -14.95 19.09 26.63
C PHE A 486 -16.13 19.61 25.78
N ASP A 487 -16.00 19.56 24.46
CA ASP A 487 -17.10 19.91 23.55
C ASP A 487 -18.19 18.81 23.56
N GLU A 488 -19.40 19.18 23.14
CA GLU A 488 -20.56 18.30 23.20
C GLU A 488 -20.39 17.02 22.36
N VAL A 489 -19.67 17.08 21.25
CA VAL A 489 -19.47 15.93 20.35
C VAL A 489 -18.49 14.95 20.98
N THR A 490 -17.32 15.43 21.41
CA THR A 490 -16.28 14.62 22.06
C THR A 490 -16.78 14.04 23.38
N GLY A 491 -17.49 14.84 24.19
CA GLY A 491 -18.10 14.39 25.44
C GLY A 491 -19.15 13.31 25.24
N LYS A 492 -20.02 13.43 24.22
CA LYS A 492 -21.01 12.39 23.88
C LYS A 492 -20.34 11.08 23.42
N CYS A 493 -19.32 11.16 22.58
CA CYS A 493 -18.56 9.98 22.14
C CYS A 493 -17.89 9.28 23.34
N PHE A 494 -17.22 10.04 24.20
CA PHE A 494 -16.59 9.53 25.42
C PHE A 494 -17.58 8.84 26.37
N LEU A 495 -18.72 9.47 26.66
CA LEU A 495 -19.73 8.87 27.55
C LEU A 495 -20.39 7.62 26.96
N ASN A 496 -20.60 7.58 25.64
CA ASN A 496 -21.18 6.43 24.96
C ASN A 496 -20.24 5.20 25.00
N GLU A 497 -18.95 5.43 24.83
CA GLU A 497 -17.90 4.41 24.98
C GLU A 497 -17.95 3.78 26.38
N ILE A 498 -17.98 4.62 27.41
CA ILE A 498 -17.93 4.19 28.81
C ILE A 498 -19.17 3.39 29.19
N ALA A 499 -20.35 3.86 28.77
CA ALA A 499 -21.62 3.20 29.06
C ALA A 499 -21.76 1.83 28.38
N ALA A 500 -20.90 1.50 27.42
CA ALA A 500 -20.83 0.16 26.85
C ALA A 500 -19.84 -0.73 27.62
N TRP A 501 -18.72 -0.14 28.01
CA TRP A 501 -17.63 -0.85 28.66
C TRP A 501 -17.91 -1.18 30.14
N GLU A 502 -18.61 -0.30 30.86
CA GLU A 502 -18.90 -0.45 32.30
C GLU A 502 -19.63 -1.76 32.64
N THR A 503 -20.42 -2.32 31.71
CA THR A 503 -21.20 -3.55 31.94
C THR A 503 -20.43 -4.84 31.63
N LEU A 504 -19.24 -4.77 31.04
CA LEU A 504 -18.46 -5.94 30.66
C LEU A 504 -17.48 -6.32 31.79
N ARG A 505 -17.50 -7.59 32.22
CA ARG A 505 -16.58 -8.15 33.22
C ARG A 505 -16.11 -9.55 32.80
N HIS A 506 -14.86 -9.64 32.35
CA HIS A 506 -14.27 -10.89 31.88
C HIS A 506 -12.73 -10.82 31.97
N ASP A 507 -12.06 -11.95 32.19
CA ASP A 507 -10.60 -12.00 32.37
C ASP A 507 -9.81 -11.48 31.15
N ASN A 508 -10.41 -11.54 29.96
CA ASN A 508 -9.84 -11.01 28.70
C ASN A 508 -10.43 -9.67 28.24
N ILE A 509 -11.08 -8.92 29.14
CA ILE A 509 -11.57 -7.55 28.88
C ILE A 509 -11.02 -6.65 29.99
N VAL A 510 -10.48 -5.50 29.62
CA VAL A 510 -9.97 -4.53 30.59
C VAL A 510 -11.11 -4.06 31.50
N GLU A 511 -10.97 -4.16 32.81
CA GLU A 511 -12.01 -3.76 33.76
C GLU A 511 -12.06 -2.23 33.99
N VAL A 512 -13.26 -1.66 33.90
CA VAL A 512 -13.55 -0.28 34.32
C VAL A 512 -13.92 -0.27 35.80
N THR A 513 -13.12 0.42 36.62
CA THR A 513 -13.29 0.47 38.08
C THR A 513 -14.08 1.67 38.55
N ALA A 514 -13.96 2.82 37.87
CA ALA A 514 -14.72 4.01 38.21
C ALA A 514 -14.94 4.94 37.02
N VAL A 515 -16.06 5.68 37.05
CA VAL A 515 -16.39 6.70 36.05
C VAL A 515 -16.83 7.95 36.79
N ASN A 516 -16.38 9.11 36.32
CA ASN A 516 -16.81 10.39 36.84
C ASN A 516 -17.06 11.39 35.71
N ILE A 517 -17.94 12.37 35.94
CA ILE A 517 -18.27 13.41 34.96
C ILE A 517 -17.87 14.81 35.45
N LEU A 518 -18.03 15.09 36.75
CA LEU A 518 -17.79 16.42 37.33
C LEU A 518 -16.82 16.33 38.52
N PRO A 519 -15.92 17.29 38.74
CA PRO A 519 -15.67 18.49 37.92
C PRO A 519 -14.96 18.19 36.60
N VAL A 520 -14.32 17.03 36.50
CA VAL A 520 -13.62 16.55 35.30
C VAL A 520 -14.14 15.17 34.93
N PRO A 521 -14.53 14.95 33.65
CA PRO A 521 -14.88 13.63 33.17
C PRO A 521 -13.64 12.74 33.05
N TYR A 522 -13.68 11.57 33.67
CA TYR A 522 -12.61 10.57 33.56
C TYR A 522 -13.14 9.15 33.74
N VAL A 523 -12.37 8.19 33.25
CA VAL A 523 -12.55 6.75 33.47
C VAL A 523 -11.31 6.21 34.13
N GLU A 524 -11.50 5.47 35.21
CA GLU A 524 -10.48 4.67 35.85
C GLU A 524 -10.65 3.21 35.42
N MET A 525 -9.55 2.60 35.01
CA MET A 525 -9.52 1.23 34.52
C MET A 525 -8.28 0.50 35.06
N GLU A 526 -8.31 -0.83 35.02
CA GLU A 526 -7.13 -1.62 35.36
C GLU A 526 -5.93 -1.23 34.47
N PHE A 527 -4.75 -1.13 35.09
CA PHE A 527 -3.52 -0.83 34.34
C PHE A 527 -2.92 -2.10 33.79
N VAL A 528 -2.80 -2.19 32.46
CA VAL A 528 -2.14 -3.29 31.76
C VAL A 528 -0.91 -2.72 31.04
N PRO A 529 0.31 -3.21 31.36
CA PRO A 529 1.56 -2.52 30.98
C PRO A 529 1.94 -2.66 29.50
N GLY A 530 1.54 -3.75 28.84
CA GLY A 530 1.91 -4.04 27.45
C GLY A 530 0.74 -3.99 26.47
N SER A 531 1.06 -4.09 25.18
CA SER A 531 0.08 -4.28 24.10
C SER A 531 0.58 -5.30 23.09
N LEU A 532 -0.34 -5.91 22.33
CA LEU A 532 0.03 -6.77 21.19
C LEU A 532 0.77 -5.97 20.09
N GLU A 533 0.57 -4.66 20.03
CA GLU A 533 1.27 -3.79 19.08
C GLU A 533 2.77 -3.78 19.33
N ALA A 534 3.19 -3.74 20.60
CA ALA A 534 4.58 -3.62 21.01
C ALA A 534 5.38 -4.94 20.98
N LEU A 535 4.74 -6.07 20.65
CA LEU A 535 5.46 -7.33 20.51
C LEU A 535 6.29 -7.36 19.23
N ASP A 536 7.52 -7.85 19.35
CA ASP A 536 8.33 -8.24 18.20
C ASP A 536 7.64 -9.40 17.48
N LYS A 537 7.31 -9.17 16.20
CA LYS A 537 6.65 -10.14 15.33
C LYS A 537 7.62 -10.52 14.19
N PRO A 538 7.50 -11.71 13.58
CA PRO A 538 6.49 -12.75 13.83
C PRO A 538 6.70 -13.51 15.14
N LEU A 539 5.60 -13.88 15.78
CA LEU A 539 5.60 -14.78 16.94
C LEU A 539 5.58 -16.25 16.47
N PRO A 540 6.18 -17.18 17.26
CA PRO A 540 5.92 -18.60 17.10
C PRO A 540 4.41 -18.89 17.11
N VAL A 541 3.93 -19.71 16.17
CA VAL A 541 2.49 -19.96 15.95
C VAL A 541 1.76 -20.38 17.23
N TRP A 542 2.36 -21.23 18.06
CA TRP A 542 1.74 -21.66 19.33
C TRP A 542 1.48 -20.49 20.29
N LYS A 543 2.38 -19.49 20.33
CA LYS A 543 2.26 -18.31 21.18
C LYS A 543 1.15 -17.39 20.65
N ALA A 544 1.09 -17.21 19.33
CA ALA A 544 0.01 -16.45 18.70
C ALA A 544 -1.37 -17.12 18.91
N VAL A 545 -1.46 -18.45 18.81
CA VAL A 545 -2.70 -19.21 19.10
C VAL A 545 -3.15 -19.03 20.55
N HIS A 546 -2.23 -19.08 21.51
CA HIS A 546 -2.54 -18.85 22.93
C HIS A 546 -3.16 -17.46 23.15
N LEU A 547 -2.52 -16.41 22.59
CA LEU A 547 -3.00 -15.04 22.69
C LEU A 547 -4.36 -14.84 22.01
N ILE A 548 -4.54 -15.39 20.82
CA ILE A 548 -5.82 -15.27 20.11
C ILE A 548 -6.95 -16.01 20.84
N THR A 549 -6.66 -17.15 21.47
CA THR A 549 -7.67 -17.89 22.25
C THR A 549 -8.27 -17.02 23.36
N GLY A 550 -7.44 -16.31 24.12
CA GLY A 550 -7.94 -15.39 25.15
C GLY A 550 -8.76 -14.22 24.56
N VAL A 551 -8.35 -13.67 23.42
CA VAL A 551 -9.13 -12.61 22.75
C VAL A 551 -10.49 -13.15 22.25
N VAL A 552 -10.53 -14.39 21.73
CA VAL A 552 -11.80 -15.05 21.34
C VAL A 552 -12.72 -15.21 22.53
N ASP A 553 -12.21 -15.60 23.70
CA ASP A 553 -13.02 -15.77 24.90
C ASP A 553 -13.64 -14.44 25.36
N GLY A 554 -12.86 -13.35 25.33
CA GLY A 554 -13.37 -12.00 25.59
C GLY A 554 -14.41 -11.51 24.58
N LEU A 555 -14.17 -11.73 23.28
CA LEU A 555 -15.14 -11.39 22.23
C LEU A 555 -16.43 -12.19 22.33
N ARG A 556 -16.33 -13.50 22.60
CA ARG A 556 -17.50 -14.38 22.79
C ARG A 556 -18.37 -13.86 23.92
N TYR A 557 -17.77 -13.58 25.08
CA TYR A 557 -18.48 -13.00 26.23
C TYR A 557 -19.18 -11.68 25.85
N ALA A 558 -18.50 -10.77 25.16
CA ALA A 558 -19.09 -9.50 24.76
C ALA A 558 -20.25 -9.65 23.75
N HIS A 559 -20.09 -10.55 22.76
CA HIS A 559 -21.12 -10.86 21.77
C HIS A 559 -22.38 -11.44 22.41
N GLU A 560 -22.23 -12.36 23.38
CA GLU A 560 -23.34 -12.91 24.17
C GLU A 560 -24.10 -11.84 24.97
N HIS A 561 -23.43 -10.75 25.35
CA HIS A 561 -24.04 -9.60 26.03
C HIS A 561 -24.54 -8.50 25.06
N GLY A 562 -24.49 -8.76 23.75
CA GLY A 562 -25.01 -7.87 22.71
C GLY A 562 -24.08 -6.72 22.33
N PHE A 563 -22.79 -6.81 22.68
CA PHE A 563 -21.77 -5.82 22.31
C PHE A 563 -20.91 -6.33 21.16
N ILE A 564 -20.64 -5.49 20.17
CA ILE A 564 -19.73 -5.79 19.05
C ILE A 564 -18.62 -4.76 19.10
N HIS A 565 -17.34 -5.12 19.15
CA HIS A 565 -16.24 -4.18 19.37
C HIS A 565 -16.01 -3.21 18.20
N ARG A 566 -15.89 -3.73 16.97
CA ARG A 566 -15.72 -3.07 15.66
C ARG A 566 -14.41 -2.32 15.41
N ASP A 567 -13.50 -2.29 16.37
CA ASP A 567 -12.13 -1.77 16.20
C ASP A 567 -11.08 -2.70 16.83
N ILE A 568 -11.18 -4.01 16.58
CA ILE A 568 -10.18 -4.98 17.03
C ILE A 568 -8.89 -4.79 16.21
N LYS A 569 -7.81 -4.48 16.91
CA LYS A 569 -6.45 -4.26 16.39
C LYS A 569 -5.41 -4.44 17.51
N PRO A 570 -4.11 -4.61 17.23
CA PRO A 570 -3.10 -4.87 18.26
C PRO A 570 -3.00 -3.78 19.32
N HIS A 571 -3.25 -2.52 18.94
CA HIS A 571 -3.28 -1.39 19.88
C HIS A 571 -4.36 -1.55 20.96
N ASN A 572 -5.51 -2.13 20.59
CA ASN A 572 -6.68 -2.30 21.45
C ASN A 572 -6.70 -3.65 22.19
N ILE A 573 -5.60 -4.41 22.13
CA ILE A 573 -5.43 -5.66 22.87
C ILE A 573 -4.17 -5.52 23.73
N LEU A 574 -4.39 -5.29 25.02
CA LEU A 574 -3.34 -5.12 26.02
C LEU A 574 -2.82 -6.48 26.51
N LEU A 575 -1.62 -6.49 27.06
CA LEU A 575 -0.95 -7.68 27.60
C LEU A 575 -0.49 -7.48 29.02
N THR A 576 -0.88 -8.39 29.90
CA THR A 576 -0.29 -8.51 31.24
C THR A 576 1.14 -9.07 31.16
N ASP A 577 1.88 -8.96 32.26
CA ASP A 577 3.23 -9.53 32.36
C ASP A 577 3.24 -11.06 32.17
N ASP A 578 2.14 -11.73 32.53
CA ASP A 578 1.91 -13.17 32.34
C ASP A 578 1.42 -13.55 30.93
N MET A 579 1.51 -12.63 29.96
CA MET A 579 1.05 -12.81 28.58
C MET A 579 -0.46 -13.09 28.43
N VAL A 580 -1.29 -12.58 29.35
CA VAL A 580 -2.75 -12.68 29.24
C VAL A 580 -3.27 -11.49 28.41
N PRO A 581 -4.01 -11.73 27.30
CA PRO A 581 -4.54 -10.67 26.46
C PRO A 581 -5.84 -10.09 27.03
N LYS A 582 -5.98 -8.76 27.00
CA LYS A 582 -7.17 -8.03 27.45
C LYS A 582 -7.64 -6.98 26.44
N ILE A 583 -8.91 -7.02 26.05
CA ILE A 583 -9.52 -6.10 25.07
C ILE A 583 -9.87 -4.77 25.74
N THR A 584 -9.55 -3.65 25.07
CA THR A 584 -9.82 -2.27 25.53
C THR A 584 -10.43 -1.41 24.41
N ASP A 585 -10.85 -0.18 24.73
CA ASP A 585 -11.31 0.85 23.76
C ASP A 585 -12.62 0.50 23.01
N TRP A 586 -13.71 0.30 23.76
CA TRP A 586 -15.04 -0.10 23.25
C TRP A 586 -15.84 1.02 22.56
N GLY A 587 -15.16 2.05 22.02
CA GLY A 587 -15.78 3.28 21.53
C GLY A 587 -16.73 3.12 20.34
N MET A 588 -16.61 2.02 19.60
CA MET A 588 -17.43 1.74 18.42
C MET A 588 -18.58 0.75 18.69
N SER A 589 -18.79 0.37 19.95
CA SER A 589 -19.53 -0.84 20.27
C SER A 589 -21.06 -0.79 20.13
N LYS A 590 -21.64 0.41 20.00
CA LYS A 590 -23.09 0.66 20.01
C LYS A 590 -23.69 1.21 18.72
N VAL A 591 -22.97 1.27 17.59
CA VAL A 591 -23.58 1.74 16.31
C VAL A 591 -24.50 0.67 15.70
N LEU A 592 -25.60 0.34 16.38
CA LEU A 592 -26.66 -0.49 15.83
C LEU A 592 -27.32 0.24 14.66
N ALA A 593 -27.09 -0.25 13.44
CA ALA A 593 -28.01 -0.27 12.29
C ALA A 593 -28.74 1.02 11.84
N ALA A 594 -28.50 2.20 12.43
CA ALA A 594 -29.14 3.46 12.06
C ALA A 594 -28.10 4.43 11.49
N ASP A 595 -28.26 4.72 10.20
CA ASP A 595 -27.63 5.79 9.43
C ASP A 595 -26.10 5.80 9.28
N VAL A 596 -25.63 4.85 8.47
CA VAL A 596 -24.31 4.81 7.81
C VAL A 596 -24.02 6.05 6.93
N LYS A 597 -25.02 6.90 6.62
CA LYS A 597 -24.86 8.06 5.73
C LYS A 597 -24.27 9.33 6.38
N LYS A 598 -23.98 9.34 7.68
CA LYS A 598 -23.51 10.56 8.39
C LYS A 598 -22.23 10.42 9.22
N SER A 599 -21.50 9.31 9.16
CA SER A 599 -20.20 9.19 9.84
C SER A 599 -19.05 9.44 8.88
N SER A 600 -18.90 10.70 8.46
CA SER A 600 -17.70 11.23 7.81
C SER A 600 -16.74 11.80 8.86
N VAL A 601 -16.47 11.03 9.91
CA VAL A 601 -15.54 11.40 10.97
C VAL A 601 -14.64 10.20 11.24
N ALA A 602 -13.33 10.46 11.16
CA ALA A 602 -12.24 9.54 11.43
C ALA A 602 -12.49 8.65 12.66
N GLY A 603 -12.11 7.36 12.59
CA GLY A 603 -12.18 6.53 13.79
C GLY A 603 -11.85 5.03 13.71
N PHE A 604 -11.58 4.44 12.55
CA PHE A 604 -11.14 3.04 12.48
C PHE A 604 -9.87 2.90 11.64
N SER A 605 -8.96 2.02 12.06
CA SER A 605 -7.74 1.71 11.30
C SER A 605 -8.13 0.90 10.06
N LEU A 606 -8.07 1.52 8.88
CA LEU A 606 -8.36 0.89 7.57
C LEU A 606 -7.66 -0.47 7.40
N SER A 607 -6.46 -0.60 7.96
CA SER A 607 -5.64 -1.83 7.96
C SER A 607 -6.31 -3.06 8.59
N TYR A 608 -7.27 -2.88 9.52
CA TYR A 608 -7.99 -3.97 10.18
C TYR A 608 -9.47 -4.01 9.81
N ALA A 609 -10.01 -2.95 9.19
CA ALA A 609 -11.43 -2.83 8.91
C ALA A 609 -11.99 -3.99 8.07
N ALA A 610 -13.15 -4.51 8.49
CA ALA A 610 -13.87 -5.51 7.73
C ALA A 610 -14.50 -4.92 6.46
N PRO A 611 -14.72 -5.72 5.40
CA PRO A 611 -15.27 -5.22 4.14
C PRO A 611 -16.61 -4.49 4.30
N GLU A 612 -17.47 -4.96 5.19
CA GLU A 612 -18.76 -4.34 5.52
C GLU A 612 -18.64 -3.01 6.29
N GLN A 613 -17.48 -2.69 6.85
CA GLN A 613 -17.19 -1.37 7.41
C GLN A 613 -16.81 -0.35 6.32
N VAL A 614 -16.17 -0.82 5.24
CA VAL A 614 -15.67 0.04 4.15
C VAL A 614 -16.70 0.20 3.03
N SER A 615 -17.42 -0.86 2.68
CA SER A 615 -18.44 -0.85 1.62
C SER A 615 -19.73 -1.56 2.07
N PRO A 616 -20.51 -0.94 2.97
CA PRO A 616 -21.73 -1.53 3.53
C PRO A 616 -22.81 -1.85 2.49
N SER A 617 -22.84 -1.11 1.38
CA SER A 617 -23.77 -1.37 0.27
C SER A 617 -23.48 -2.66 -0.50
N GLU A 618 -22.23 -3.13 -0.46
CA GLU A 618 -21.79 -4.34 -1.15
C GLU A 618 -21.74 -5.54 -0.21
N PHE A 619 -21.21 -5.35 1.02
CA PHE A 619 -20.93 -6.45 1.96
C PHE A 619 -21.91 -6.54 3.14
N GLY A 620 -22.90 -5.65 3.22
CA GLY A 620 -23.94 -5.68 4.25
C GLY A 620 -23.64 -4.80 5.48
N ARG A 621 -24.30 -5.09 6.60
CA ARG A 621 -24.16 -4.31 7.85
C ARG A 621 -23.13 -4.93 8.77
N THR A 622 -22.47 -4.08 9.57
CA THR A 622 -21.56 -4.50 10.64
C THR A 622 -22.28 -5.35 11.69
N GLY A 623 -21.58 -6.35 12.21
CA GLY A 623 -22.11 -7.36 13.14
C GLY A 623 -20.98 -8.05 13.89
N GLU A 624 -21.29 -9.09 14.67
CA GLU A 624 -20.28 -9.91 15.39
C GLU A 624 -19.16 -10.41 14.48
N ARG A 625 -19.51 -10.76 13.23
CA ARG A 625 -18.57 -11.22 12.19
C ARG A 625 -17.50 -10.17 11.82
N THR A 626 -17.78 -8.88 12.04
CA THR A 626 -16.82 -7.79 11.86
C THR A 626 -15.63 -7.97 12.81
N ASP A 627 -15.88 -8.31 14.08
CA ASP A 627 -14.82 -8.55 15.06
C ASP A 627 -14.04 -9.82 14.73
N ILE A 628 -14.70 -10.85 14.20
CA ILE A 628 -14.05 -12.10 13.78
C ILE A 628 -13.10 -11.85 12.60
N TYR A 629 -13.51 -11.02 11.64
CA TYR A 629 -12.65 -10.62 10.54
C TYR A 629 -11.41 -9.89 11.09
N GLN A 630 -11.63 -8.86 11.91
CA GLN A 630 -10.56 -8.06 12.51
C GLN A 630 -9.59 -8.91 13.36
N LEU A 631 -10.13 -9.85 14.13
CA LEU A 631 -9.33 -10.81 14.89
C LEU A 631 -8.48 -11.69 13.96
N GLY A 632 -9.03 -12.11 12.82
CA GLY A 632 -8.27 -12.82 11.79
C GLY A 632 -7.12 -11.98 11.21
N VAL A 633 -7.32 -10.66 11.09
CA VAL A 633 -6.27 -9.71 10.69
C VAL A 633 -5.17 -9.65 11.76
N VAL A 634 -5.55 -9.49 13.04
CA VAL A 634 -4.61 -9.49 14.18
C VAL A 634 -3.84 -10.80 14.26
N PHE A 635 -4.53 -11.95 14.17
CA PHE A 635 -3.87 -13.25 14.25
C PHE A 635 -2.84 -13.42 13.14
N TYR A 636 -3.19 -13.02 11.92
CA TYR A 636 -2.26 -13.05 10.80
C TYR A 636 -1.03 -12.17 11.05
N GLU A 637 -1.21 -10.96 11.54
CA GLU A 637 -0.10 -10.07 11.88
C GLU A 637 0.79 -10.63 12.99
N LEU A 638 0.22 -11.28 14.00
CA LEU A 638 0.99 -11.94 15.05
C LEU A 638 1.91 -13.03 14.49
N VAL A 639 1.44 -13.85 13.55
CA VAL A 639 2.22 -14.98 13.01
C VAL A 639 3.13 -14.63 11.84
N THR A 640 2.87 -13.51 11.15
CA THR A 640 3.63 -13.11 9.96
C THR A 640 4.46 -11.84 10.16
N GLY A 641 4.20 -11.07 11.21
CA GLY A 641 4.79 -9.74 11.40
C GLY A 641 4.28 -8.68 10.44
N SER A 642 3.21 -8.95 9.69
CA SER A 642 2.64 -8.01 8.72
C SER A 642 1.12 -8.15 8.65
N ILE A 643 0.41 -7.05 8.37
CA ILE A 643 -1.04 -7.09 8.18
C ILE A 643 -1.44 -7.78 6.84
N PRO A 644 -2.61 -8.45 6.75
CA PRO A 644 -3.11 -9.18 5.57
C PRO A 644 -3.22 -8.37 4.29
N PHE A 645 -3.65 -7.13 4.44
CA PHE A 645 -3.96 -6.18 3.39
C PHE A 645 -3.30 -4.89 3.85
N GLY A 646 -2.10 -4.59 3.33
CA GLY A 646 -1.49 -3.29 3.52
C GLY A 646 -2.46 -2.25 2.97
N GLY A 647 -3.08 -1.48 3.88
CA GLY A 647 -4.24 -0.63 3.61
C GLY A 647 -4.08 0.35 2.47
#